data_AF-A0A9D7BIS6-F1
#
_entry.id   AF-A0A9D7BIS6-F1
#
_cell.length_a   1.000
_cell.length_b   1.000
_cell.length_c   1.000
_cell.angle_alpha   90.00
_cell.angle_beta   90.00
_cell.angle_gamma   90.00
#
_symmetry.space_group_name_H-M   'P 1'
#
loop_
_entity.id
_entity.type
_entity.pdbx_description
1 polymer ?
#
loop_
_entity_poly.entity_id
_entity_poly.type
_entity_poly.pdbx_seq_one_letter_code
_entity_poly.pdbx_strand_id
1 'polypeptide(L)'
;MKFNYLFVLFFLLYLSPAGTQNILQQKLTPDECDTSSKKDSIPLFFLVSGKQKNDLAYRDKEASFYQISEEQLSDIFNNGPQEISTSIFIEDEKINIRFNRTDVLANNATIRTSDGTTRVWDHSIKTYSAILENYKGWASLTVSKNEAYVVITSPKGNFEIGPLERNIYFGKYAKMKEGPFIDPEMEGNVALDETKTNPGVNRYGNCLEVFVEVDFFTYNALGATLPAVNLWITRLFNNVQAVYNLHGVPIIVSDILIWQNTDPYAAATSLSTMNQTFVNTRRNDYNGRIATLLSTRNLGGGLAHGIGGFCNSYPAFPGPFCTNTSLLTNNVNFPAYSFNTYLVCHEIGHIMGLRHTHACVWNGNYTQVDDCGNVYAQQNNTTIEGSDCYNPNNPILNTGTIMSHCHLLPGGGIDLSLGFGPVVGARLYDNYTFASCLTGTVCNNQPPVNDLCSGAITLPVTRNCSLSTFTNSFATASGATPGFSCGVTGQTFDVWFKVQVPASGSLTMETGQVSGGLTDLIMQVYSGTCNALVQIECDDNDGAGNHALVSLSGRTPGEILFVRVIESRSDETGIFGICVHDISLPCHPDFTTLINFYNATNGPSWTNRAGWQNGAAGNDCNVCNWYGVTCNDDDRVMELRLSNNNLTATSLPSSLTNLSLLKVLVLYDNNLSGSIPTWFHNFPHIETIDLGSNNFSGTLPANLGIISGLESLYLDDNNLTGTLLPSLGNLPLSLIYLNNNNFTGCFPNSYVNFCDNSYNFTLNANLPGMGNFSAFCVDSAGGDFDMDGFCKGPNDCIDTDATIYLGAPEFCDNKDNDCDGMVDDGAPVFTNVWIGGSGNWNISSNWSLGFLPAKCTHVIINTNVTVTVPAHYRALAKSVNVINGANLVVITGGILDSN
;
A
#
# COMPACT_ATOMS: atom_id res chain seq x y z
N MET A 1 21.38 -81.46 5.20
CA MET A 1 22.59 -81.95 4.51
C MET A 1 23.60 -80.81 4.41
N LYS A 2 24.81 -81.04 4.95
CA LYS A 2 26.11 -80.34 4.76
C LYS A 2 26.23 -78.85 5.15
N PHE A 3 26.84 -78.51 6.31
CA PHE A 3 28.29 -78.39 6.68
C PHE A 3 28.73 -76.89 6.62
N ASN A 4 29.50 -76.24 7.51
CA ASN A 4 30.05 -76.54 8.85
C ASN A 4 31.01 -75.40 9.32
N TYR A 5 31.11 -75.17 10.65
CA TYR A 5 32.25 -74.67 11.50
C TYR A 5 32.93 -73.29 11.19
N LEU A 6 33.59 -72.51 12.09
CA LEU A 6 33.78 -72.33 13.56
C LEU A 6 34.96 -71.31 13.73
N PHE A 7 35.23 -70.89 14.99
CA PHE A 7 36.44 -70.24 15.60
C PHE A 7 36.22 -68.79 16.07
N VAL A 8 36.03 -68.49 17.36
CA VAL A 8 36.86 -68.62 18.60
C VAL A 8 38.02 -67.63 18.67
N LEU A 9 37.88 -66.65 19.58
CA LEU A 9 38.85 -65.67 20.04
C LEU A 9 39.59 -66.18 21.29
N PHE A 10 40.90 -65.96 21.38
CA PHE A 10 41.70 -66.09 22.60
C PHE A 10 42.63 -64.88 22.72
N PHE A 11 42.69 -64.26 23.90
CA PHE A 11 43.68 -63.25 24.28
C PHE A 11 44.09 -63.47 25.74
N LEU A 12 45.41 -63.51 26.00
CA LEU A 12 46.15 -63.48 27.28
C LEU A 12 47.64 -63.42 26.84
N LEU A 13 48.57 -62.55 27.26
CA LEU A 13 48.98 -62.01 28.56
C LEU A 13 49.84 -60.75 28.31
N TYR A 14 49.63 -59.64 29.04
CA TYR A 14 50.37 -59.20 30.25
C TYR A 14 51.89 -59.02 30.12
N LEU A 15 52.38 -57.79 30.40
CA LEU A 15 53.33 -57.49 31.48
C LEU A 15 53.49 -55.97 31.70
N SER A 16 53.25 -55.56 32.96
CA SER A 16 53.53 -54.32 33.69
C SER A 16 55.07 -54.10 33.91
N PRO A 17 55.63 -53.09 34.64
CA PRO A 17 55.00 -52.26 35.70
C PRO A 17 55.48 -50.79 35.94
N ALA A 18 54.61 -50.08 36.68
CA ALA A 18 54.81 -49.19 37.84
C ALA A 18 55.67 -47.89 37.78
N GLY A 19 55.05 -46.80 38.26
CA GLY A 19 55.75 -45.84 39.14
C GLY A 19 55.39 -44.35 39.10
N THR A 20 54.19 -43.97 39.63
CA THR A 20 53.94 -42.87 40.65
C THR A 20 54.25 -41.40 40.32
N GLN A 21 53.54 -40.34 40.76
CA GLN A 21 52.28 -40.00 41.49
C GLN A 21 52.25 -38.44 41.53
N ASN A 22 51.17 -37.66 41.30
CA ASN A 22 50.02 -37.22 42.14
C ASN A 22 49.37 -36.07 41.33
N ILE A 23 48.07 -35.91 41.02
CA ILE A 23 46.78 -35.97 41.72
C ILE A 23 46.63 -34.97 42.88
N LEU A 24 45.78 -33.95 42.63
CA LEU A 24 44.83 -33.40 43.60
C LEU A 24 43.43 -33.67 43.04
N GLN A 25 42.68 -34.52 43.73
CA GLN A 25 41.25 -34.79 43.53
C GLN A 25 40.42 -33.72 44.25
N GLN A 26 39.28 -33.36 43.68
CA GLN A 26 38.11 -33.03 44.49
C GLN A 26 36.96 -33.97 44.11
N LYS A 27 36.44 -34.62 45.15
CA LYS A 27 35.37 -35.64 45.18
C LYS A 27 34.05 -35.13 44.59
N LEU A 28 33.41 -35.96 43.76
CA LEU A 28 31.96 -36.04 43.65
C LEU A 28 31.53 -37.38 44.26
N THR A 29 30.55 -37.33 45.16
CA THR A 29 29.93 -38.47 45.83
C THR A 29 28.95 -39.19 44.89
N PRO A 30 28.75 -40.51 45.01
CA PRO A 30 27.76 -41.25 44.25
C PRO A 30 26.44 -41.31 45.03
N ASP A 31 25.38 -40.71 44.49
CA ASP A 31 24.02 -41.14 44.80
C ASP A 31 23.11 -40.95 43.57
N GLU A 32 22.39 -42.04 43.31
CA GLU A 32 21.17 -42.19 42.50
C GLU A 32 21.29 -42.25 40.97
N CYS A 33 21.13 -43.49 40.49
CA CYS A 33 20.80 -43.86 39.12
C CYS A 33 19.52 -43.16 38.64
N ASP A 34 19.64 -42.21 37.72
CA ASP A 34 18.63 -41.96 36.69
C ASP A 34 19.18 -42.42 35.34
N THR A 35 18.71 -43.57 34.87
CA THR A 35 18.97 -44.08 33.53
C THR A 35 18.06 -43.38 32.53
N SER A 36 18.33 -42.11 32.26
CA SER A 36 18.00 -41.44 31.01
C SER A 36 19.22 -40.63 30.57
N SER A 37 20.17 -41.32 29.94
CA SER A 37 21.38 -40.71 29.43
C SER A 37 21.04 -39.57 28.47
N LYS A 38 21.18 -38.31 28.89
CA LYS A 38 21.47 -37.20 27.97
C LYS A 38 22.78 -37.56 27.27
N LYS A 39 22.68 -38.10 26.06
CA LYS A 39 23.78 -38.06 25.10
C LYS A 39 24.10 -36.58 24.92
N ASP A 40 25.25 -36.13 25.41
CA ASP A 40 25.80 -34.85 24.95
C ASP A 40 25.89 -34.95 23.43
N SER A 41 25.10 -34.12 22.73
CA SER A 41 25.06 -34.12 21.28
C SER A 41 26.42 -33.71 20.74
N ILE A 42 26.97 -34.54 19.85
CA ILE A 42 28.14 -34.17 19.04
C ILE A 42 27.77 -32.87 18.29
N PRO A 43 28.64 -31.85 18.21
CA PRO A 43 28.31 -30.64 17.46
C PRO A 43 28.50 -30.87 15.94
N LEU A 44 27.65 -30.24 15.13
CA LEU A 44 27.71 -30.38 13.66
C LEU A 44 28.98 -29.76 13.08
N PHE A 45 29.43 -28.63 13.64
CA PHE A 45 30.61 -27.89 13.22
C PHE A 45 31.65 -27.84 14.35
N PHE A 46 32.90 -28.18 14.02
CA PHE A 46 34.05 -28.11 14.93
C PHE A 46 35.03 -27.04 14.46
N LEU A 47 35.36 -26.08 15.32
CA LEU A 47 36.37 -25.07 14.99
C LEU A 47 37.75 -25.72 14.81
N VAL A 48 38.42 -25.43 13.69
CA VAL A 48 39.79 -25.92 13.40
C VAL A 48 40.81 -25.08 14.19
N SER A 49 41.66 -25.74 14.98
CA SER A 49 42.67 -25.07 15.84
C SER A 49 44.12 -25.47 15.49
N GLY A 50 45.09 -24.65 15.89
CA GLY A 50 46.52 -24.98 15.82
C GLY A 50 47.17 -24.81 14.43
N LYS A 51 48.07 -25.74 14.07
CA LYS A 51 48.98 -25.64 12.90
C LYS A 51 48.22 -25.60 11.55
N GLN A 52 47.09 -26.33 11.45
CA GLN A 52 46.21 -26.30 10.29
C GLN A 52 45.56 -24.93 10.06
N LYS A 53 45.26 -24.18 11.13
CA LYS A 53 44.74 -22.81 11.01
C LYS A 53 45.77 -21.90 10.32
N ASN A 54 47.08 -22.09 10.54
CA ASN A 54 48.12 -21.27 9.90
C ASN A 54 48.29 -21.57 8.40
N ASP A 55 48.13 -22.84 8.00
CA ASP A 55 48.19 -23.23 6.58
C ASP A 55 46.96 -22.71 5.81
N LEU A 56 45.79 -22.66 6.45
CA LEU A 56 44.55 -22.12 5.88
C LEU A 56 44.46 -20.58 5.98
N ALA A 57 45.01 -19.96 7.02
CA ALA A 57 45.06 -18.51 7.21
C ALA A 57 45.92 -17.78 6.17
N TYR A 58 46.79 -18.49 5.43
CA TYR A 58 47.47 -17.95 4.26
C TYR A 58 46.50 -17.62 3.10
N ARG A 59 45.31 -18.21 3.08
CA ARG A 59 44.30 -18.01 2.03
C ARG A 59 43.37 -16.82 2.32
N ASP A 60 43.01 -16.58 3.58
CA ASP A 60 42.25 -15.40 4.03
C ASP A 60 42.44 -15.20 5.55
N LYS A 61 42.82 -13.99 5.99
CA LYS A 61 43.16 -13.70 7.40
C LYS A 61 41.95 -13.41 8.29
N GLU A 62 40.77 -13.26 7.70
CA GLU A 62 39.56 -12.79 8.39
C GLU A 62 38.45 -13.85 8.45
N ALA A 63 38.80 -15.11 8.15
CA ALA A 63 37.87 -16.24 8.16
C ALA A 63 38.14 -17.21 9.32
N SER A 64 37.07 -17.79 9.84
CA SER A 64 37.07 -18.96 10.73
C SER A 64 36.96 -20.24 9.91
N PHE A 65 37.60 -21.33 10.33
CA PHE A 65 37.57 -22.60 9.63
C PHE A 65 36.93 -23.67 10.50
N TYR A 66 36.08 -24.50 9.90
CA TYR A 66 35.34 -25.55 10.59
C TYR A 66 35.53 -26.90 9.90
N GLN A 67 35.51 -27.96 10.69
CA GLN A 67 35.34 -29.31 10.21
C GLN A 67 33.90 -29.74 10.49
N ILE A 68 33.25 -30.40 9.53
CA ILE A 68 31.88 -30.91 9.72
C ILE A 68 31.88 -32.36 10.20
N SER A 69 30.90 -32.72 11.02
CA SER A 69 30.61 -34.12 11.34
C SER A 69 29.92 -34.79 10.15
N GLU A 70 30.63 -35.64 9.39
CA GLU A 70 30.02 -36.43 8.30
C GLU A 70 28.89 -37.34 8.81
N GLU A 71 29.00 -37.88 10.02
CA GLU A 71 27.98 -38.71 10.65
C GLU A 71 26.68 -37.93 10.87
N GLN A 72 26.77 -36.75 11.50
CA GLN A 72 25.58 -35.93 11.75
C GLN A 72 25.01 -35.31 10.48
N LEU A 73 25.87 -34.91 9.54
CA LEU A 73 25.41 -34.41 8.24
C LEU A 73 24.58 -35.48 7.52
N SER A 74 25.09 -36.72 7.50
CA SER A 74 24.39 -37.87 6.93
C SER A 74 23.10 -38.19 7.68
N ASP A 75 23.11 -38.14 9.01
CA ASP A 75 21.92 -38.36 9.85
C ASP A 75 20.83 -37.31 9.56
N ILE A 76 21.18 -36.03 9.54
CA ILE A 76 20.26 -34.94 9.22
C ILE A 76 19.69 -35.10 7.81
N PHE A 77 20.55 -35.37 6.83
CA PHE A 77 20.13 -35.55 5.44
C PHE A 77 19.15 -36.72 5.27
N ASN A 78 19.44 -37.88 5.87
CA ASN A 78 18.63 -39.09 5.71
C ASN A 78 17.37 -39.09 6.58
N ASN A 79 17.45 -38.59 7.81
CA ASN A 79 16.37 -38.71 8.80
C ASN A 79 15.56 -37.42 9.00
N GLY A 80 16.11 -36.25 8.65
CA GLY A 80 15.42 -34.96 8.72
C GLY A 80 14.74 -34.69 10.07
N PRO A 81 15.49 -34.69 11.19
CA PRO A 81 14.94 -34.48 12.53
C PRO A 81 14.18 -33.15 12.61
N GLN A 82 13.17 -33.05 13.48
CA GLN A 82 12.37 -31.83 13.65
C GLN A 82 13.13 -30.70 14.34
N GLU A 83 14.12 -31.04 15.16
CA GLU A 83 14.98 -30.08 15.86
C GLU A 83 16.45 -30.52 15.77
N ILE A 84 17.35 -29.56 15.60
CA ILE A 84 18.80 -29.75 15.68
C ILE A 84 19.39 -28.75 16.67
N SER A 85 20.00 -29.25 17.73
CA SER A 85 20.77 -28.42 18.67
C SER A 85 22.27 -28.57 18.39
N THR A 86 22.94 -27.46 18.04
CA THR A 86 24.39 -27.44 17.76
C THR A 86 25.03 -26.18 18.34
N SER A 87 26.36 -26.16 18.44
CA SER A 87 27.11 -24.98 18.82
C SER A 87 28.08 -24.55 17.73
N ILE A 88 28.12 -23.26 17.42
CA ILE A 88 28.98 -22.67 16.41
C ILE A 88 29.82 -21.58 17.08
N PHE A 89 31.13 -21.65 16.90
CA PHE A 89 32.03 -20.57 17.29
C PHE A 89 32.03 -19.51 16.21
N ILE A 90 31.75 -18.26 16.54
CA ILE A 90 31.97 -17.11 15.67
C ILE A 90 33.11 -16.32 16.30
N GLU A 91 34.25 -16.26 15.61
CA GLU A 91 35.50 -15.75 16.18
C GLU A 91 35.85 -16.50 17.49
N ASP A 92 35.75 -15.86 18.66
CA ASP A 92 36.01 -16.44 19.98
C ASP A 92 34.71 -16.70 20.79
N GLU A 93 33.54 -16.35 20.24
CA GLU A 93 32.25 -16.47 20.91
C GLU A 93 31.54 -17.78 20.53
N LYS A 94 31.19 -18.60 21.52
CA LYS A 94 30.42 -19.84 21.31
C LYS A 94 28.92 -19.54 21.35
N ILE A 95 28.25 -19.73 20.23
CA ILE A 95 26.80 -19.60 20.10
C ILE A 95 26.17 -20.98 20.13
N ASN A 96 25.20 -21.21 21.01
CA ASN A 96 24.37 -22.42 20.97
C ASN A 96 23.09 -22.09 20.19
N ILE A 97 22.81 -22.88 19.15
CA ILE A 97 21.67 -22.67 18.26
C ILE A 97 20.79 -23.91 18.30
N ARG A 98 19.50 -23.68 18.51
CA ARG A 98 18.44 -24.67 18.36
C ARG A 98 17.69 -24.36 17.06
N PHE A 99 17.96 -25.17 16.05
CA PHE A 99 17.35 -25.10 14.73
C PHE A 99 16.06 -25.91 14.71
N ASN A 100 14.97 -25.29 14.29
CA ASN A 100 13.70 -25.97 14.01
C ASN A 100 13.59 -26.26 12.52
N ARG A 101 13.08 -27.44 12.18
CA ARG A 101 12.88 -27.82 10.78
C ARG A 101 11.88 -26.88 10.13
N THR A 102 12.23 -26.41 8.96
CA THR A 102 11.36 -25.63 8.10
C THR A 102 11.32 -26.27 6.73
N ASP A 103 10.16 -26.47 6.14
CA ASP A 103 10.06 -26.83 4.72
C ASP A 103 9.90 -25.52 3.92
N VAL A 104 10.76 -25.36 2.91
CA VAL A 104 10.74 -24.18 2.03
C VAL A 104 9.60 -24.26 1.02
N LEU A 105 9.11 -25.46 0.74
CA LEU A 105 8.15 -25.75 -0.32
C LEU A 105 6.91 -26.44 0.21
N ALA A 106 5.78 -26.13 -0.42
CA ALA A 106 4.53 -26.81 -0.16
C ALA A 106 4.64 -28.30 -0.48
N ASN A 107 3.90 -29.13 0.25
CA ASN A 107 3.95 -30.60 0.08
C ASN A 107 3.56 -31.07 -1.33
N ASN A 108 2.76 -30.27 -2.04
CA ASN A 108 2.31 -30.51 -3.41
C ASN A 108 3.08 -29.68 -4.45
N ALA A 109 4.16 -29.00 -4.06
CA ALA A 109 4.89 -28.11 -4.96
C ALA A 109 5.51 -28.87 -6.14
N THR A 110 5.39 -28.30 -7.33
CA THR A 110 5.95 -28.87 -8.56
C THR A 110 7.04 -28.00 -9.16
N ILE A 111 8.02 -28.65 -9.78
CA ILE A 111 8.98 -28.01 -10.69
C ILE A 111 8.49 -28.23 -12.11
N ARG A 112 8.09 -27.17 -12.78
CA ARG A 112 7.84 -27.17 -14.21
C ARG A 112 9.07 -26.66 -14.94
N THR A 113 9.40 -27.27 -16.05
CA THR A 113 10.43 -26.78 -16.97
C THR A 113 9.80 -26.28 -18.26
N SER A 114 10.48 -25.37 -18.95
CA SER A 114 9.96 -24.75 -20.18
C SER A 114 9.75 -25.68 -21.37
N ASP A 115 10.17 -26.94 -21.27
CA ASP A 115 9.86 -28.02 -22.22
C ASP A 115 8.51 -28.73 -21.93
N GLY A 116 7.79 -28.29 -20.89
CA GLY A 116 6.51 -28.87 -20.46
C GLY A 116 6.66 -30.06 -19.50
N THR A 117 7.88 -30.40 -19.08
CA THR A 117 8.08 -31.46 -18.09
C THR A 117 7.74 -30.95 -16.68
N THR A 118 6.91 -31.70 -15.96
CA THR A 118 6.66 -31.48 -14.52
C THR A 118 7.39 -32.55 -13.71
N ARG A 119 8.09 -32.14 -12.67
CA ARG A 119 8.81 -33.02 -11.74
C ARG A 119 8.39 -32.69 -10.31
N VAL A 120 8.33 -33.72 -9.47
CA VAL A 120 8.19 -33.54 -8.01
C VAL A 120 9.50 -32.97 -7.48
N TRP A 121 9.40 -32.00 -6.56
CA TRP A 121 10.57 -31.38 -5.96
C TRP A 121 11.45 -32.40 -5.23
N ASP A 122 12.76 -32.16 -5.22
CA ASP A 122 13.70 -32.96 -4.43
C ASP A 122 13.67 -32.56 -2.94
N HIS A 123 12.83 -33.25 -2.16
CA HIS A 123 12.75 -33.08 -0.69
C HIS A 123 13.94 -33.71 0.07
N SER A 124 15.00 -34.12 -0.61
CA SER A 124 16.22 -34.60 0.05
C SER A 124 17.00 -33.47 0.73
N ILE A 125 16.86 -32.22 0.25
CA ILE A 125 17.42 -31.05 0.92
C ILE A 125 16.60 -30.75 2.18
N LYS A 126 17.27 -30.66 3.33
CA LYS A 126 16.65 -30.33 4.61
C LYS A 126 16.95 -28.89 4.98
N THR A 127 15.93 -28.17 5.41
CA THR A 127 16.03 -26.75 5.79
C THR A 127 15.58 -26.56 7.22
N TYR A 128 16.23 -25.60 7.87
CA TYR A 128 16.01 -25.26 9.26
C TYR A 128 16.21 -23.77 9.47
N SER A 129 15.52 -23.22 10.46
CA SER A 129 15.71 -21.85 10.94
C SER A 129 15.68 -21.76 12.46
N ALA A 130 16.21 -20.67 13.00
CA ALA A 130 16.22 -20.38 14.42
C ALA A 130 16.09 -18.87 14.65
N ILE A 131 15.27 -18.46 15.61
CA ILE A 131 15.28 -17.09 16.14
C ILE A 131 16.24 -17.07 17.33
N LEU A 132 17.19 -16.14 17.31
CA LEU A 132 18.25 -16.02 18.31
C LEU A 132 17.97 -14.84 19.24
N GLU A 133 17.00 -14.98 20.14
CA GLU A 133 16.54 -13.89 21.03
C GLU A 133 17.71 -13.22 21.79
N ASN A 134 18.60 -14.02 22.38
CA ASN A 134 19.75 -13.53 23.13
C ASN A 134 20.80 -12.81 22.27
N TYR A 135 20.84 -13.11 20.96
CA TYR A 135 21.76 -12.49 20.00
C TYR A 135 21.07 -11.41 19.15
N LYS A 136 19.77 -11.16 19.39
CA LYS A 136 18.92 -10.24 18.63
C LYS A 136 19.04 -10.48 17.13
N GLY A 137 18.78 -11.69 16.67
CA GLY A 137 18.86 -12.03 15.25
C GLY A 137 18.27 -13.38 14.91
N TRP A 138 18.69 -13.98 13.80
CA TRP A 138 18.17 -15.25 13.31
C TRP A 138 19.28 -16.06 12.64
N ALA A 139 19.06 -17.37 12.51
CA ALA A 139 19.95 -18.26 11.77
C ALA A 139 19.16 -19.20 10.86
N SER A 140 19.80 -19.64 9.79
CA SER A 140 19.28 -20.65 8.87
C SER A 140 20.33 -21.75 8.65
N LEU A 141 19.87 -22.98 8.45
CA LEU A 141 20.70 -24.13 8.09
C LEU A 141 20.05 -24.86 6.92
N THR A 142 20.80 -25.06 5.85
CA THR A 142 20.41 -25.89 4.70
C THR A 142 21.37 -27.05 4.57
N VAL A 143 20.85 -28.28 4.55
CA VAL A 143 21.62 -29.52 4.46
C VAL A 143 21.24 -30.27 3.19
N SER A 144 22.23 -30.56 2.37
CA SER A 144 22.14 -31.47 1.23
C SER A 144 23.04 -32.69 1.46
N LYS A 145 23.09 -33.62 0.50
CA LYS A 145 23.76 -34.92 0.65
C LYS A 145 25.20 -34.85 1.18
N ASN A 146 25.97 -33.84 0.74
CA ASN A 146 27.39 -33.72 1.08
C ASN A 146 27.76 -32.33 1.64
N GLU A 147 26.79 -31.42 1.76
CA GLU A 147 27.07 -30.01 2.04
C GLU A 147 26.07 -29.46 3.05
N ALA A 148 26.57 -28.66 4.00
CA ALA A 148 25.75 -27.82 4.86
C ALA A 148 26.04 -26.35 4.61
N TYR A 149 25.03 -25.51 4.74
CA TYR A 149 25.17 -24.08 4.60
C TYR A 149 24.47 -23.39 5.77
N VAL A 150 25.16 -22.47 6.43
CA VAL A 150 24.63 -21.75 7.59
C VAL A 150 24.72 -20.25 7.34
N VAL A 151 23.65 -19.54 7.68
CA VAL A 151 23.66 -18.08 7.85
C VAL A 151 23.32 -17.78 9.29
N ILE A 152 24.10 -16.90 9.92
CA ILE A 152 23.81 -16.36 11.25
C ILE A 152 23.83 -14.85 11.13
N THR A 153 22.72 -14.24 11.48
CA THR A 153 22.50 -12.80 11.41
C THR A 153 22.41 -12.25 12.83
N SER A 154 23.13 -11.17 13.10
CA SER A 154 23.16 -10.50 14.41
C SER A 154 23.48 -9.01 14.23
N PRO A 155 23.41 -8.18 15.28
CA PRO A 155 23.84 -6.78 15.21
C PRO A 155 25.33 -6.59 14.86
N LYS A 156 26.15 -7.67 14.92
CA LYS A 156 27.55 -7.65 14.45
C LYS A 156 27.68 -7.83 12.93
N GLY A 157 26.59 -8.14 12.23
CA GLY A 157 26.54 -8.46 10.80
C GLY A 157 26.19 -9.93 10.52
N ASN A 158 26.22 -10.28 9.24
CA ASN A 158 25.93 -11.63 8.76
C ASN A 158 27.19 -12.48 8.67
N PHE A 159 27.17 -13.61 9.35
CA PHE A 159 28.20 -14.62 9.34
C PHE A 159 27.70 -15.83 8.54
N GLU A 160 28.40 -16.17 7.47
CA GLU A 160 28.03 -17.29 6.60
C GLU A 160 29.06 -18.40 6.70
N ILE A 161 28.61 -19.66 6.78
CA ILE A 161 29.47 -20.85 6.75
C ILE A 161 29.12 -21.68 5.52
N GLY A 162 30.10 -21.95 4.68
CA GLY A 162 29.96 -22.76 3.47
C GLY A 162 31.13 -23.71 3.22
N PRO A 163 30.97 -24.69 2.33
CA PRO A 163 32.01 -25.66 2.01
C PRO A 163 33.19 -24.96 1.29
N LEU A 164 34.42 -25.25 1.72
CA LEU A 164 35.65 -24.85 1.04
C LEU A 164 36.22 -26.02 0.23
N GLU A 165 36.40 -27.15 0.91
CA GLU A 165 36.89 -28.42 0.39
C GLU A 165 36.19 -29.55 1.14
N ARG A 166 36.39 -30.82 0.77
CA ARG A 166 35.71 -31.95 1.41
C ARG A 166 35.93 -31.92 2.94
N ASN A 167 34.84 -31.82 3.69
CA ASN A 167 34.76 -31.75 5.15
C ASN A 167 35.34 -30.49 5.80
N ILE A 168 35.88 -29.55 5.02
CA ILE A 168 36.41 -28.28 5.52
C ILE A 168 35.49 -27.16 5.06
N TYR A 169 35.01 -26.42 6.04
CA TYR A 169 34.12 -25.29 5.87
C TYR A 169 34.86 -24.03 6.28
N PHE A 170 34.51 -22.92 5.65
CA PHE A 170 35.00 -21.61 6.05
C PHE A 170 33.79 -20.76 6.42
N GLY A 171 33.94 -19.98 7.48
CA GLY A 171 32.96 -19.01 7.92
C GLY A 171 33.56 -17.63 7.99
N LYS A 172 32.87 -16.63 7.46
CA LYS A 172 33.34 -15.25 7.44
C LYS A 172 32.18 -14.28 7.58
N TYR A 173 32.48 -13.11 8.13
CA TYR A 173 31.60 -11.96 7.98
C TYR A 173 31.65 -11.46 6.53
N ALA A 174 30.49 -11.17 5.98
CA ALA A 174 30.45 -10.55 4.66
C ALA A 174 30.86 -9.06 4.76
N LYS A 175 31.96 -8.63 4.12
CA LYS A 175 32.50 -7.24 4.11
C LYS A 175 32.02 -6.41 2.91
N MET A 176 31.90 -5.08 2.99
CA MET A 176 31.35 -4.20 1.92
C MET A 176 32.29 -3.92 0.74
N LYS A 177 31.74 -3.85 -0.49
CA LYS A 177 32.14 -2.86 -1.51
C LYS A 177 31.03 -2.60 -2.53
N GLU A 178 30.83 -1.30 -2.82
CA GLU A 178 29.89 -0.73 -3.78
C GLU A 178 29.88 -1.44 -5.14
N GLY A 179 28.70 -1.86 -5.59
CA GLY A 179 28.39 -2.18 -6.98
C GLY A 179 27.32 -1.21 -7.48
N PRO A 180 27.27 -0.91 -8.79
CA PRO A 180 26.43 0.17 -9.32
C PRO A 180 24.96 -0.21 -9.15
N PHE A 181 24.29 0.44 -8.21
CA PHE A 181 22.85 0.39 -8.12
C PHE A 181 22.31 1.58 -8.92
N ILE A 182 21.50 1.27 -9.92
CA ILE A 182 20.71 2.25 -10.65
C ILE A 182 19.30 2.10 -10.06
N ASP A 183 18.83 3.23 -9.54
CA ASP A 183 17.47 3.60 -9.14
C ASP A 183 16.40 2.56 -9.56
N PRO A 184 15.59 2.01 -8.64
CA PRO A 184 14.31 1.43 -9.08
C PRO A 184 13.57 2.56 -9.78
N GLU A 185 13.34 2.43 -11.10
CA GLU A 185 12.40 3.30 -11.80
C GLU A 185 11.14 3.37 -10.92
N MET A 186 10.80 4.61 -10.52
CA MET A 186 9.74 4.99 -9.60
C MET A 186 8.66 3.94 -9.50
N GLU A 187 8.24 3.66 -8.26
CA GLU A 187 6.98 2.99 -7.92
C GLU A 187 6.01 3.18 -9.08
N GLY A 188 5.72 2.11 -9.83
CA GLY A 188 4.74 2.23 -10.91
C GLY A 188 3.50 2.85 -10.29
N ASN A 189 3.14 4.06 -10.76
CA ASN A 189 2.12 4.95 -10.18
C ASN A 189 0.80 4.22 -9.88
N VAL A 190 0.78 3.48 -8.78
CA VAL A 190 -0.40 2.88 -8.21
C VAL A 190 -0.46 3.53 -6.85
N ALA A 191 -1.33 4.53 -6.74
CA ALA A 191 -1.77 5.02 -5.45
C ALA A 191 -2.03 3.77 -4.58
N LEU A 192 -1.34 3.68 -3.44
CA LEU A 192 -1.77 2.71 -2.46
C LEU A 192 -3.18 3.14 -2.09
N ASP A 193 -4.10 2.21 -2.29
CA ASP A 193 -5.36 2.29 -1.63
C ASP A 193 -5.10 2.10 -0.12
N GLU A 194 -4.79 3.20 0.56
CA GLU A 194 -4.71 3.27 2.02
C GLU A 194 -6.08 2.98 2.67
N THR A 195 -7.16 2.90 1.88
CA THR A 195 -8.54 2.62 2.33
C THR A 195 -8.85 1.13 2.48
N LYS A 196 -7.84 0.24 2.36
CA LYS A 196 -8.05 -1.21 2.58
C LYS A 196 -8.16 -1.57 4.07
N THR A 197 -9.30 -1.25 4.68
CA THR A 197 -9.85 -2.06 5.76
C THR A 197 -10.87 -3.01 5.16
N ASN A 198 -10.41 -4.16 4.67
CA ASN A 198 -11.31 -5.24 4.29
C ASN A 198 -11.32 -6.27 5.44
N PRO A 199 -12.38 -6.36 6.26
CA PRO A 199 -12.49 -7.30 7.38
C PRO A 199 -12.92 -8.68 6.88
N GLY A 200 -12.40 -9.11 5.72
CA GLY A 200 -12.55 -10.46 5.21
C GLY A 200 -11.57 -11.35 5.94
N VAL A 201 -11.96 -11.81 7.11
CA VAL A 201 -11.14 -12.60 8.06
C VAL A 201 -10.48 -13.78 7.36
N ASN A 202 -9.16 -13.75 7.21
CA ASN A 202 -8.40 -14.98 7.13
C ASN A 202 -8.12 -15.54 8.50
N ARG A 203 -8.04 -16.85 8.49
CA ARG A 203 -8.27 -17.74 9.61
C ARG A 203 -6.93 -18.46 9.80
N TYR A 204 -6.29 -18.16 10.93
CA TYR A 204 -4.90 -18.45 11.28
C TYR A 204 -4.46 -19.87 10.89
N GLY A 205 -3.25 -19.98 10.32
CA GLY A 205 -2.62 -21.26 9.95
C GLY A 205 -2.16 -21.39 8.50
N ASN A 206 -2.48 -20.43 7.61
CA ASN A 206 -2.18 -20.52 6.18
C ASN A 206 -0.85 -19.82 5.81
N CYS A 207 -0.01 -20.47 5.02
CA CYS A 207 1.19 -19.87 4.44
C CYS A 207 0.86 -18.76 3.44
N LEU A 208 1.75 -17.77 3.35
CA LEU A 208 1.87 -16.94 2.15
C LEU A 208 2.55 -17.75 1.04
N GLU A 209 1.81 -18.12 0.01
CA GLU A 209 2.28 -18.94 -1.10
C GLU A 209 2.96 -18.10 -2.19
N VAL A 210 4.22 -18.42 -2.49
CA VAL A 210 5.03 -17.74 -3.51
C VAL A 210 5.32 -18.69 -4.68
N PHE A 211 4.93 -18.28 -5.88
CA PHE A 211 5.41 -18.90 -7.11
C PHE A 211 6.74 -18.27 -7.52
N VAL A 212 7.68 -19.12 -7.91
CA VAL A 212 9.02 -18.68 -8.30
C VAL A 212 9.28 -19.05 -9.74
N GLU A 213 9.70 -18.08 -10.53
CA GLU A 213 10.16 -18.29 -11.90
C GLU A 213 11.65 -17.98 -12.01
N VAL A 214 12.39 -18.83 -12.71
CA VAL A 214 13.82 -18.64 -12.98
C VAL A 214 14.05 -18.57 -14.48
N ASP A 215 14.66 -17.47 -14.93
CA ASP A 215 14.95 -17.23 -16.35
C ASP A 215 16.08 -18.12 -16.90
N PHE A 216 16.19 -18.18 -18.23
CA PHE A 216 17.16 -19.04 -18.90
C PHE A 216 18.60 -18.61 -18.65
N PHE A 217 18.82 -17.30 -18.51
CA PHE A 217 20.14 -16.77 -18.20
C PHE A 217 20.63 -17.29 -16.85
N THR A 218 19.77 -17.29 -15.83
CA THR A 218 20.07 -17.77 -14.48
C THR A 218 20.24 -19.27 -14.43
N TYR A 219 19.42 -20.03 -15.16
CA TYR A 219 19.62 -21.46 -15.33
C TYR A 219 21.04 -21.77 -15.85
N ASN A 220 21.51 -21.06 -16.87
CA ASN A 220 22.87 -21.21 -17.39
C ASN A 220 23.94 -20.74 -16.41
N ALA A 221 23.71 -19.63 -15.73
CA ALA A 221 24.63 -19.06 -14.76
C ALA A 221 24.86 -19.99 -13.54
N LEU A 222 23.87 -20.84 -13.23
CA LEU A 222 23.94 -21.91 -12.22
C LEU A 222 24.44 -23.25 -12.79
N GLY A 223 25.05 -23.25 -13.98
CA GLY A 223 25.66 -24.44 -14.59
C GLY A 223 24.70 -25.32 -15.38
N ALA A 224 23.51 -24.81 -15.75
CA ALA A 224 22.53 -25.49 -16.60
C ALA A 224 22.11 -26.87 -16.09
N THR A 225 21.89 -27.01 -14.78
CA THR A 225 21.34 -28.23 -14.17
C THR A 225 20.22 -27.90 -13.18
N LEU A 226 19.14 -28.68 -13.21
CA LEU A 226 18.02 -28.50 -12.26
C LEU A 226 18.45 -28.65 -10.79
N PRO A 227 19.31 -29.61 -10.39
CA PRO A 227 19.76 -29.70 -9.00
C PRO A 227 20.47 -28.45 -8.48
N ALA A 228 21.25 -27.77 -9.32
CA ALA A 228 21.92 -26.53 -8.94
C ALA A 228 20.92 -25.39 -8.70
N VAL A 229 19.93 -25.23 -9.59
CA VAL A 229 18.83 -24.26 -9.41
C VAL A 229 18.01 -24.58 -8.17
N ASN A 230 17.67 -25.85 -7.97
CA ASN A 230 16.92 -26.36 -6.83
C ASN A 230 17.61 -26.01 -5.50
N LEU A 231 18.91 -26.28 -5.40
CA LEU A 231 19.71 -25.95 -4.21
C LEU A 231 19.80 -24.43 -3.99
N TRP A 232 19.99 -23.65 -5.06
CA TRP A 232 20.07 -22.20 -4.97
C TRP A 232 18.75 -21.57 -4.48
N ILE A 233 17.61 -21.95 -5.06
CA ILE A 233 16.29 -21.48 -4.61
C ILE A 233 16.03 -21.91 -3.16
N THR A 234 16.32 -23.17 -2.81
CA THR A 234 16.10 -23.67 -1.44
C THR A 234 16.87 -22.85 -0.42
N ARG A 235 18.15 -22.53 -0.70
CA ARG A 235 18.99 -21.73 0.21
C ARG A 235 18.48 -20.30 0.31
N LEU A 236 18.13 -19.68 -0.82
CA LEU A 236 17.59 -18.33 -0.86
C LEU A 236 16.30 -18.22 -0.04
N PHE A 237 15.32 -19.10 -0.31
CA PHE A 237 14.03 -19.05 0.37
C PHE A 237 14.07 -19.55 1.81
N ASN A 238 15.04 -20.37 2.22
CA ASN A 238 15.27 -20.66 3.63
C ASN A 238 15.64 -19.39 4.41
N ASN A 239 16.45 -18.51 3.81
CA ASN A 239 16.79 -17.21 4.40
C ASN A 239 15.61 -16.24 4.37
N VAL A 240 14.90 -16.15 3.24
CA VAL A 240 13.69 -15.29 3.11
C VAL A 240 12.67 -15.70 4.16
N GLN A 241 12.39 -17.00 4.30
CA GLN A 241 11.45 -17.53 5.28
C GLN A 241 11.89 -17.22 6.71
N ALA A 242 13.17 -17.34 7.05
CA ALA A 242 13.66 -16.96 8.39
C ALA A 242 13.41 -15.47 8.70
N VAL A 243 13.58 -14.57 7.72
CA VAL A 243 13.30 -13.14 7.87
C VAL A 243 11.81 -12.85 8.04
N TYR A 244 10.94 -13.48 7.25
CA TYR A 244 9.48 -13.28 7.37
C TYR A 244 8.92 -13.91 8.67
N ASN A 245 9.44 -15.07 9.06
CA ASN A 245 9.08 -15.73 10.33
C ASN A 245 9.47 -14.90 11.56
N LEU A 246 10.54 -14.10 11.48
CA LEU A 246 10.91 -13.15 12.55
C LEU A 246 9.76 -12.16 12.86
N HIS A 247 8.92 -11.87 11.88
CA HIS A 247 7.76 -10.97 11.99
C HIS A 247 6.43 -11.73 12.02
N GLY A 248 6.44 -13.05 12.29
CA GLY A 248 5.22 -13.85 12.42
C GLY A 248 4.47 -14.12 11.11
N VAL A 249 5.12 -13.92 9.94
CA VAL A 249 4.52 -14.16 8.62
C VAL A 249 5.14 -15.42 8.00
N PRO A 250 4.47 -16.59 8.05
CA PRO A 250 4.99 -17.81 7.44
C PRO A 250 4.83 -17.76 5.91
N ILE A 251 5.93 -17.91 5.19
CA ILE A 251 6.00 -17.92 3.72
C ILE A 251 6.45 -19.30 3.20
N ILE A 252 5.89 -19.75 2.08
CA ILE A 252 6.23 -21.03 1.45
C ILE A 252 6.26 -20.90 -0.07
N VAL A 253 7.13 -21.65 -0.73
CA VAL A 253 7.14 -21.72 -2.20
C VAL A 253 6.11 -22.74 -2.68
N SER A 254 5.13 -22.30 -3.46
CA SER A 254 4.04 -23.14 -3.95
C SER A 254 4.43 -23.92 -5.20
N ASP A 255 5.04 -23.27 -6.19
CA ASP A 255 5.47 -23.88 -7.44
C ASP A 255 6.64 -23.14 -8.05
N ILE A 256 7.42 -23.87 -8.87
CA ILE A 256 8.62 -23.34 -9.49
C ILE A 256 8.58 -23.60 -10.99
N LEU A 257 8.85 -22.56 -11.78
CA LEU A 257 9.06 -22.67 -13.22
C LEU A 257 10.50 -22.33 -13.58
N ILE A 258 11.18 -23.21 -14.31
CA ILE A 258 12.57 -23.03 -14.74
C ILE A 258 12.64 -23.04 -16.26
N TRP A 259 13.17 -21.95 -16.84
CA TRP A 259 13.44 -21.89 -18.27
C TRP A 259 14.76 -22.57 -18.62
N GLN A 260 14.69 -23.66 -19.39
CA GLN A 260 15.86 -24.41 -19.90
C GLN A 260 16.21 -24.08 -21.35
N ASN A 261 15.40 -23.23 -21.98
CA ASN A 261 15.55 -22.66 -23.30
C ASN A 261 15.18 -21.17 -23.24
N THR A 262 15.33 -20.44 -24.34
CA THR A 262 15.06 -19.00 -24.41
C THR A 262 13.72 -18.63 -23.77
N ASP A 263 13.78 -17.83 -22.70
CA ASP A 263 12.63 -17.34 -21.96
C ASP A 263 11.95 -16.13 -22.63
N PRO A 264 10.71 -15.77 -22.25
CA PRO A 264 9.97 -14.63 -22.80
C PRO A 264 10.66 -13.27 -22.57
N TYR A 265 11.59 -13.21 -21.61
CA TYR A 265 12.27 -11.99 -21.18
C TYR A 265 13.62 -11.78 -21.87
N ALA A 266 14.03 -12.69 -22.76
CA ALA A 266 15.34 -12.66 -23.41
C ALA A 266 15.63 -11.34 -24.15
N ALA A 267 14.59 -10.68 -24.68
CA ALA A 267 14.70 -9.40 -25.39
C ALA A 267 14.70 -8.17 -24.46
N ALA A 268 14.38 -8.32 -23.17
CA ALA A 268 14.33 -7.19 -22.23
C ALA A 268 15.73 -6.61 -22.02
N THR A 269 15.86 -5.28 -22.10
CA THR A 269 17.12 -4.56 -21.89
C THR A 269 17.11 -3.68 -20.64
N SER A 270 15.97 -3.59 -19.95
CA SER A 270 15.79 -2.91 -18.67
C SER A 270 14.91 -3.74 -17.72
N LEU A 271 15.03 -3.47 -16.41
CA LEU A 271 14.20 -4.08 -15.36
C LEU A 271 12.70 -3.84 -15.60
N SER A 272 12.31 -2.62 -15.96
CA SER A 272 10.92 -2.26 -16.25
C SER A 272 10.33 -3.05 -17.43
N THR A 273 11.08 -3.19 -18.53
CA THR A 273 10.64 -4.01 -19.68
C THR A 273 10.51 -5.49 -19.28
N MET A 274 11.44 -6.01 -18.47
CA MET A 274 11.37 -7.38 -17.98
C MET A 274 10.15 -7.59 -17.09
N ASN A 275 9.91 -6.68 -16.13
CA ASN A 275 8.80 -6.75 -15.20
C ASN A 275 7.45 -6.67 -15.92
N GLN A 276 7.29 -5.72 -16.85
CA GLN A 276 6.08 -5.60 -17.65
C GLN A 276 5.80 -6.88 -18.47
N THR A 277 6.86 -7.51 -19.00
CA THR A 277 6.73 -8.78 -19.73
C THR A 277 6.31 -9.91 -18.79
N PHE A 278 6.94 -10.03 -17.62
CA PHE A 278 6.59 -11.03 -16.59
C PHE A 278 5.13 -10.92 -16.15
N VAL A 279 4.69 -9.70 -15.82
CA VAL A 279 3.30 -9.40 -15.46
C VAL A 279 2.34 -9.84 -16.57
N ASN A 280 2.62 -9.46 -17.83
CA ASN A 280 1.76 -9.80 -18.96
C ASN A 280 1.74 -11.31 -19.26
N THR A 281 2.85 -12.01 -19.06
CA THR A 281 2.94 -13.46 -19.25
C THR A 281 2.20 -14.22 -18.15
N ARG A 282 2.23 -13.75 -16.89
CA ARG A 282 1.73 -14.52 -15.74
C ARG A 282 0.37 -14.13 -15.21
N ARG A 283 -0.15 -12.94 -15.52
CA ARG A 283 -1.45 -12.47 -15.01
C ARG A 283 -2.63 -13.44 -15.21
N ASN A 284 -2.54 -14.37 -16.16
CA ASN A 284 -3.57 -15.37 -16.45
C ASN A 284 -3.15 -16.83 -16.16
N ASP A 285 -1.91 -17.09 -15.74
CA ASP A 285 -1.34 -18.45 -15.57
C ASP A 285 -0.55 -18.51 -14.25
N TYR A 286 -1.31 -18.42 -13.15
CA TYR A 286 -0.76 -18.28 -11.82
C TYR A 286 -1.64 -18.98 -10.79
N ASN A 287 -1.02 -19.75 -9.89
CA ASN A 287 -1.69 -20.63 -8.94
C ASN A 287 -1.36 -20.37 -7.46
N GLY A 288 -0.58 -19.32 -7.14
CA GLY A 288 -0.23 -18.93 -5.76
C GLY A 288 -0.87 -17.62 -5.30
N ARG A 289 -0.31 -16.99 -4.24
CA ARG A 289 -0.66 -15.62 -3.79
C ARG A 289 0.36 -14.51 -4.08
N ILE A 290 1.67 -14.76 -4.18
CA ILE A 290 2.67 -13.85 -4.80
C ILE A 290 3.47 -14.54 -5.92
N ALA A 291 3.78 -13.85 -7.02
CA ALA A 291 4.62 -14.38 -8.10
C ALA A 291 5.92 -13.58 -8.22
N THR A 292 7.07 -14.26 -8.18
CA THR A 292 8.39 -13.62 -8.32
C THR A 292 9.21 -14.20 -9.46
N LEU A 293 9.79 -13.33 -10.28
CA LEU A 293 10.81 -13.68 -11.27
C LEU A 293 12.20 -13.45 -10.67
N LEU A 294 13.07 -14.47 -10.72
CA LEU A 294 14.45 -14.41 -10.27
C LEU A 294 15.39 -14.43 -11.46
N SER A 295 16.26 -13.44 -11.55
CA SER A 295 17.27 -13.31 -12.59
C SER A 295 18.63 -12.89 -12.05
N THR A 296 19.68 -13.47 -12.61
CA THR A 296 21.09 -13.09 -12.39
C THR A 296 21.59 -12.11 -13.45
N ARG A 297 20.72 -11.68 -14.36
CA ARG A 297 21.04 -10.66 -15.36
C ARG A 297 21.22 -9.31 -14.68
N ASN A 298 22.25 -8.59 -15.07
CA ASN A 298 22.53 -7.26 -14.54
C ASN A 298 21.62 -6.21 -15.22
N LEU A 299 20.36 -6.11 -14.78
CA LEU A 299 19.34 -5.22 -15.35
C LEU A 299 18.80 -4.17 -14.37
N GLY A 300 19.27 -4.16 -13.12
CA GLY A 300 18.76 -3.34 -12.04
C GLY A 300 18.55 -4.14 -10.76
N GLY A 301 18.00 -3.52 -9.71
CA GLY A 301 17.61 -4.20 -8.48
C GLY A 301 16.36 -5.06 -8.65
N GLY A 302 15.30 -4.66 -7.97
CA GLY A 302 13.99 -5.30 -8.00
C GLY A 302 12.91 -4.29 -8.33
N LEU A 303 11.76 -4.80 -8.78
CA LEU A 303 10.59 -4.00 -9.07
C LEU A 303 9.32 -4.79 -8.72
N ALA A 304 8.55 -4.27 -7.77
CA ALA A 304 7.23 -4.77 -7.43
C ALA A 304 6.15 -4.14 -8.31
N HIS A 305 5.12 -4.91 -8.63
CA HIS A 305 3.95 -4.51 -9.40
C HIS A 305 2.68 -4.92 -8.67
N GLY A 306 1.85 -3.92 -8.32
CA GLY A 306 0.67 -4.09 -7.46
C GLY A 306 1.02 -4.05 -5.97
N ILE A 307 1.60 -2.94 -5.49
CA ILE A 307 1.91 -2.70 -4.07
C ILE A 307 0.64 -2.88 -3.23
N GLY A 308 0.73 -3.60 -2.10
CA GLY A 308 -0.44 -3.94 -1.26
C GLY A 308 -1.49 -4.79 -1.98
N GLY A 309 -1.13 -5.38 -3.12
CA GLY A 309 -2.03 -6.08 -4.04
C GLY A 309 -2.02 -7.59 -3.90
N PHE A 310 -1.36 -8.18 -2.90
CA PHE A 310 -1.32 -9.64 -2.74
C PHE A 310 -2.69 -10.32 -2.54
N CYS A 311 -3.71 -9.55 -2.17
CA CYS A 311 -5.12 -9.97 -2.19
C CYS A 311 -6.01 -9.25 -3.21
N ASN A 312 -5.44 -8.43 -4.09
CA ASN A 312 -6.17 -7.77 -5.17
C ASN A 312 -6.13 -8.61 -6.44
N SER A 313 -7.31 -8.90 -7.00
CA SER A 313 -7.49 -9.49 -8.33
C SER A 313 -7.99 -8.46 -9.36
N TYR A 314 -7.72 -7.17 -9.13
CA TYR A 314 -8.33 -6.10 -9.94
C TYR A 314 -7.79 -6.11 -11.38
N PRO A 315 -8.64 -6.20 -12.42
CA PRO A 315 -8.19 -6.30 -13.81
C PRO A 315 -7.42 -5.08 -14.33
N ALA A 316 -7.61 -3.90 -13.72
CA ALA A 316 -6.99 -2.65 -14.16
C ALA A 316 -5.56 -2.43 -13.61
N PHE A 317 -5.18 -3.12 -12.53
CA PHE A 317 -3.85 -3.04 -11.91
C PHE A 317 -3.35 -4.46 -11.66
N PRO A 318 -2.64 -5.06 -12.63
CA PRO A 318 -2.17 -6.43 -12.45
C PRO A 318 -1.17 -6.49 -11.28
N GLY A 319 -1.29 -7.53 -10.48
CA GLY A 319 -0.56 -7.79 -9.25
C GLY A 319 -1.05 -9.14 -8.75
N PRO A 320 -0.29 -9.87 -7.92
CA PRO A 320 0.91 -9.47 -7.18
C PRO A 320 2.22 -10.05 -7.75
N PHE A 321 2.94 -9.26 -8.53
CA PHE A 321 4.15 -9.69 -9.25
C PHE A 321 5.35 -8.88 -8.82
N CYS A 322 6.48 -9.53 -8.55
CA CYS A 322 7.75 -8.83 -8.42
C CYS A 322 8.85 -9.46 -9.29
N THR A 323 9.75 -8.63 -9.78
CA THR A 323 10.90 -9.05 -10.57
C THR A 323 12.18 -8.69 -9.82
N ASN A 324 13.06 -9.67 -9.61
CA ASN A 324 14.32 -9.51 -8.91
C ASN A 324 15.47 -9.83 -9.87
N THR A 325 16.30 -8.84 -10.21
CA THR A 325 17.44 -9.00 -11.11
C THR A 325 18.76 -8.71 -10.40
N SER A 326 19.89 -8.89 -11.09
CA SER A 326 21.24 -8.76 -10.53
C SER A 326 21.50 -9.67 -9.32
N LEU A 327 20.70 -10.73 -9.17
CA LEU A 327 20.92 -11.77 -8.19
C LEU A 327 22.21 -12.51 -8.53
N LEU A 328 22.82 -13.09 -7.52
CA LEU A 328 24.15 -13.67 -7.66
C LEU A 328 24.09 -15.19 -7.41
N THR A 329 24.87 -15.94 -8.21
CA THR A 329 24.74 -17.39 -8.41
C THR A 329 25.37 -18.22 -7.30
N ASN A 330 26.52 -17.79 -6.82
CA ASN A 330 27.11 -18.28 -5.58
C ASN A 330 26.67 -17.35 -4.45
N ASN A 331 26.86 -17.76 -3.20
CA ASN A 331 26.91 -16.77 -2.14
C ASN A 331 27.77 -15.62 -2.59
N VAL A 332 27.11 -14.47 -2.66
CA VAL A 332 27.72 -13.33 -3.26
C VAL A 332 28.89 -12.92 -2.40
N ASN A 333 29.96 -12.57 -3.06
CA ASN A 333 30.77 -11.47 -2.61
C ASN A 333 29.89 -10.31 -2.10
N PHE A 334 29.79 -10.23 -0.77
CA PHE A 334 30.20 -9.06 -0.01
C PHE A 334 29.36 -7.80 -0.29
N PRO A 335 28.30 -7.50 0.50
CA PRO A 335 28.47 -6.95 1.87
C PRO A 335 27.79 -7.66 3.05
N ALA A 336 27.80 -7.03 4.23
CA ALA A 336 27.18 -7.43 5.51
C ALA A 336 25.65 -7.66 5.47
N TYR A 337 25.09 -7.75 4.27
CA TYR A 337 23.72 -8.05 3.92
C TYR A 337 23.76 -9.15 2.84
N SER A 338 22.96 -10.20 2.97
CA SER A 338 22.75 -11.11 1.83
C SER A 338 21.92 -10.35 0.79
N PHE A 339 22.54 -9.84 -0.29
CA PHE A 339 21.85 -9.02 -1.31
C PHE A 339 20.63 -9.74 -1.86
N ASN A 340 20.78 -11.01 -2.21
CA ASN A 340 19.69 -11.83 -2.73
C ASN A 340 18.54 -11.91 -1.71
N THR A 341 18.83 -12.12 -0.43
CA THR A 341 17.81 -12.20 0.63
C THR A 341 17.14 -10.85 0.87
N TYR A 342 17.93 -9.77 1.00
CA TYR A 342 17.43 -8.41 1.14
C TYR A 342 16.47 -8.06 0.01
N LEU A 343 16.91 -8.23 -1.24
CA LEU A 343 16.17 -7.80 -2.41
C LEU A 343 14.84 -8.56 -2.53
N VAL A 344 14.87 -9.89 -2.43
CA VAL A 344 13.65 -10.69 -2.50
C VAL A 344 12.70 -10.37 -1.33
N CYS A 345 13.23 -10.18 -0.12
CA CYS A 345 12.40 -9.76 1.01
C CYS A 345 11.79 -8.37 0.81
N HIS A 346 12.56 -7.43 0.27
CA HIS A 346 12.15 -6.06 0.00
C HIS A 346 10.99 -6.01 -1.00
N GLU A 347 11.15 -6.65 -2.16
CA GLU A 347 10.12 -6.65 -3.20
C GLU A 347 8.84 -7.37 -2.78
N ILE A 348 8.94 -8.52 -2.09
CA ILE A 348 7.77 -9.20 -1.52
C ILE A 348 7.11 -8.29 -0.47
N GLY A 349 7.89 -7.50 0.28
CA GLY A 349 7.37 -6.56 1.28
C GLY A 349 6.48 -5.49 0.65
N HIS A 350 6.86 -4.93 -0.51
CA HIS A 350 5.99 -4.02 -1.27
C HIS A 350 4.70 -4.66 -1.73
N ILE A 351 4.78 -5.89 -2.25
CA ILE A 351 3.60 -6.67 -2.63
C ILE A 351 2.66 -6.87 -1.42
N MET A 352 3.24 -7.03 -0.23
CA MET A 352 2.54 -7.10 1.04
C MET A 352 2.09 -5.74 1.61
N GLY A 353 2.28 -4.64 0.89
CA GLY A 353 1.77 -3.32 1.25
C GLY A 353 2.69 -2.50 2.15
N LEU A 354 3.97 -2.82 2.20
CA LEU A 354 4.97 -2.00 2.86
C LEU A 354 5.48 -0.89 1.91
N ARG A 355 5.70 0.30 2.47
CA ARG A 355 6.41 1.41 1.81
C ARG A 355 7.89 1.40 2.17
N HIS A 356 8.66 2.36 1.69
CA HIS A 356 9.97 2.65 2.26
C HIS A 356 9.87 3.42 3.57
N THR A 357 10.89 3.31 4.43
CA THR A 357 10.89 3.96 5.76
C THR A 357 10.93 5.47 5.71
N HIS A 358 11.38 6.05 4.59
CA HIS A 358 11.36 7.49 4.28
C HIS A 358 9.99 7.99 3.78
N ALA A 359 9.02 7.09 3.63
CA ALA A 359 7.62 7.48 3.43
C ALA A 359 6.96 7.86 4.76
N CYS A 360 6.11 8.88 4.75
CA CYS A 360 5.47 9.43 5.94
C CYS A 360 4.20 8.71 6.36
N VAL A 361 4.33 7.41 6.62
CA VAL A 361 3.17 6.51 6.83
C VAL A 361 3.34 5.54 8.01
N TRP A 362 4.43 5.64 8.79
CA TRP A 362 4.80 4.56 9.73
C TRP A 362 4.33 4.75 11.16
N ASN A 363 4.39 5.97 11.69
CA ASN A 363 4.17 6.21 13.12
C ASN A 363 2.74 6.65 13.47
N GLY A 364 1.75 6.42 12.59
CA GLY A 364 0.34 6.79 12.80
C GLY A 364 0.05 8.30 12.85
N ASN A 365 1.08 9.14 12.84
CA ASN A 365 1.02 10.60 12.80
C ASN A 365 1.61 11.17 11.50
N TYR A 366 1.70 10.33 10.45
CA TYR A 366 2.35 10.64 9.18
C TYR A 366 3.82 11.08 9.31
N THR A 367 4.59 10.42 10.18
CA THR A 367 6.05 10.60 10.23
C THR A 367 6.78 9.36 9.75
N GLN A 368 7.93 9.58 9.13
CA GLN A 368 8.84 8.55 8.62
C GLN A 368 9.67 7.90 9.74
N VAL A 369 10.21 6.71 9.48
CA VAL A 369 11.09 5.97 10.42
C VAL A 369 12.54 6.41 10.30
N ASP A 370 13.00 6.68 9.07
CA ASP A 370 14.30 7.27 8.78
C ASP A 370 14.23 8.08 7.47
N ASP A 371 15.27 8.86 7.15
CA ASP A 371 15.32 9.68 5.93
C ASP A 371 16.40 9.24 4.93
N CYS A 372 16.88 8.00 5.03
CA CYS A 372 18.07 7.59 4.29
C CYS A 372 17.87 7.65 2.76
N GLY A 373 16.69 7.24 2.27
CA GLY A 373 16.36 7.28 0.84
C GLY A 373 16.30 8.70 0.28
N ASN A 374 15.64 9.63 0.97
CA ASN A 374 15.52 11.02 0.54
C ASN A 374 16.87 11.75 0.54
N VAL A 375 17.72 11.49 1.54
CA VAL A 375 19.07 12.05 1.56
C VAL A 375 19.92 11.52 0.41
N TYR A 376 19.82 10.23 0.09
CA TYR A 376 20.50 9.68 -1.09
C TYR A 376 20.00 10.32 -2.38
N ALA A 377 18.68 10.44 -2.55
CA ALA A 377 18.07 11.04 -3.74
C ALA A 377 18.52 12.50 -3.93
N GLN A 378 18.58 13.28 -2.85
CA GLN A 378 19.08 14.64 -2.87
C GLN A 378 20.57 14.71 -3.25
N GLN A 379 21.43 13.84 -2.71
CA GLN A 379 22.86 13.82 -3.02
C GLN A 379 23.14 13.48 -4.49
N ASN A 380 22.24 12.73 -5.13
CA ASN A 380 22.41 12.22 -6.50
C ASN A 380 21.48 12.91 -7.52
N ASN A 381 20.71 13.91 -7.09
CA ASN A 381 19.76 14.65 -7.92
C ASN A 381 18.75 13.72 -8.66
N THR A 382 18.24 12.72 -7.93
CA THR A 382 17.18 11.83 -8.37
C THR A 382 15.86 12.19 -7.68
N THR A 383 14.77 11.52 -8.06
CA THR A 383 13.44 11.84 -7.53
C THR A 383 13.34 11.41 -6.07
N ILE A 384 12.80 12.31 -5.25
CA ILE A 384 12.56 12.08 -3.83
C ILE A 384 11.18 11.44 -3.67
N GLU A 385 11.12 10.25 -3.10
CA GLU A 385 9.87 9.59 -2.74
C GLU A 385 9.36 10.16 -1.41
N GLY A 386 8.12 10.64 -1.34
CA GLY A 386 7.62 11.29 -0.12
C GLY A 386 8.18 12.71 0.10
N SER A 387 8.39 13.47 -0.98
CA SER A 387 8.91 14.85 -0.96
C SER A 387 8.21 15.78 0.03
N ASP A 388 6.92 15.56 0.26
CA ASP A 388 6.06 16.44 1.08
C ASP A 388 6.41 16.41 2.57
N CYS A 389 7.20 15.43 3.00
CA CYS A 389 7.62 15.29 4.39
C CYS A 389 9.13 15.16 4.58
N TYR A 390 9.89 15.34 3.50
CA TYR A 390 11.34 15.45 3.56
C TYR A 390 11.74 16.61 4.49
N ASN A 391 12.55 16.30 5.50
CA ASN A 391 13.11 17.30 6.39
C ASN A 391 14.61 16.98 6.57
N PRO A 392 15.51 17.89 6.15
CA PRO A 392 16.96 17.66 6.23
C PRO A 392 17.50 17.48 7.66
N ASN A 393 16.67 17.67 8.69
CA ASN A 393 16.99 17.44 10.09
C ASN A 393 16.44 16.10 10.65
N ASN A 394 15.74 15.30 9.84
CA ASN A 394 15.21 14.00 10.25
C ASN A 394 16.34 12.98 10.49
N PRO A 395 16.11 11.95 11.32
CA PRO A 395 17.16 11.02 11.70
C PRO A 395 17.64 10.17 10.52
N ILE A 396 18.95 10.23 10.24
CA ILE A 396 19.66 9.24 9.41
C ILE A 396 20.10 8.12 10.33
N LEU A 397 19.62 6.90 10.09
CA LEU A 397 20.03 5.74 10.86
C LEU A 397 21.45 5.33 10.44
N ASN A 398 22.28 4.95 11.43
CA ASN A 398 23.60 4.38 11.17
C ASN A 398 23.51 3.03 10.44
N THR A 399 22.46 2.25 10.73
CA THR A 399 22.11 0.98 10.08
C THR A 399 20.59 0.90 10.00
N GLY A 400 20.05 0.76 8.80
CA GLY A 400 18.61 0.73 8.58
C GLY A 400 18.05 -0.68 8.43
N THR A 401 16.73 -0.80 8.23
CA THR A 401 16.01 -2.08 8.04
C THR A 401 15.81 -2.39 6.55
N ILE A 402 15.18 -3.52 6.21
CA ILE A 402 14.93 -3.94 4.82
C ILE A 402 14.24 -2.86 3.98
N MET A 403 13.47 -1.95 4.56
CA MET A 403 12.76 -0.88 3.82
C MET A 403 13.50 0.46 3.79
N SER A 404 14.73 0.54 4.31
CA SER A 404 15.33 1.83 4.70
C SER A 404 16.20 2.56 3.69
N HIS A 405 16.67 1.92 2.63
CA HIS A 405 17.65 2.55 1.73
C HIS A 405 18.95 3.08 2.40
N CYS A 406 19.17 2.88 3.72
CA CYS A 406 20.38 3.35 4.42
C CYS A 406 21.67 2.72 3.88
N HIS A 407 21.57 1.58 3.19
CA HIS A 407 22.70 0.97 2.49
C HIS A 407 23.22 1.79 1.29
N LEU A 408 22.44 2.76 0.79
CA LEU A 408 22.86 3.66 -0.29
C LEU A 408 23.71 4.83 0.20
N LEU A 409 23.72 5.10 1.51
CA LEU A 409 24.51 6.17 2.09
C LEU A 409 25.94 5.72 2.37
N PRO A 410 26.95 6.61 2.23
CA PRO A 410 28.34 6.29 2.56
C PRO A 410 28.50 5.81 4.01
N GLY A 411 28.98 4.57 4.18
CA GLY A 411 29.15 3.96 5.50
C GLY A 411 27.85 3.46 6.17
N GLY A 412 26.70 3.61 5.50
CA GLY A 412 25.42 3.04 5.92
C GLY A 412 25.25 1.59 5.47
N GLY A 413 24.29 0.88 6.05
CA GLY A 413 24.03 -0.53 5.75
C GLY A 413 22.64 -0.98 6.20
N ILE A 414 22.27 -2.22 5.85
CA ILE A 414 21.06 -2.88 6.37
C ILE A 414 21.44 -3.87 7.47
N ASP A 415 20.77 -3.75 8.62
CA ASP A 415 20.84 -4.75 9.68
C ASP A 415 19.73 -5.80 9.47
N LEU A 416 20.08 -6.91 8.82
CA LEU A 416 19.15 -8.02 8.60
C LEU A 416 18.70 -8.69 9.91
N SER A 417 19.35 -8.43 11.04
CA SER A 417 18.95 -8.96 12.35
C SER A 417 17.67 -8.32 12.86
N LEU A 418 17.37 -7.11 12.37
CA LEU A 418 16.11 -6.42 12.58
C LEU A 418 15.04 -6.83 11.54
N GLY A 419 15.42 -7.44 10.43
CA GLY A 419 14.52 -7.71 9.30
C GLY A 419 13.88 -6.42 8.81
N PHE A 420 12.55 -6.33 8.87
CA PHE A 420 11.79 -5.11 8.56
C PHE A 420 11.84 -4.05 9.68
N GLY A 421 12.24 -4.43 10.91
CA GLY A 421 12.16 -3.59 12.10
C GLY A 421 10.80 -3.66 12.80
N PRO A 422 10.66 -3.13 14.02
CA PRO A 422 9.46 -3.33 14.84
C PRO A 422 8.20 -2.66 14.26
N VAL A 423 8.32 -1.43 13.74
CA VAL A 423 7.17 -0.65 13.22
C VAL A 423 6.69 -1.23 11.89
N VAL A 424 7.61 -1.35 10.93
CA VAL A 424 7.30 -1.91 9.59
C VAL A 424 6.90 -3.39 9.69
N GLY A 425 7.55 -4.15 10.58
CA GLY A 425 7.24 -5.56 10.83
C GLY A 425 5.86 -5.79 11.45
N ALA A 426 5.41 -4.94 12.36
CA ALA A 426 4.05 -5.00 12.88
C ALA A 426 3.02 -4.77 11.76
N ARG A 427 3.25 -3.76 10.89
CA ARG A 427 2.38 -3.51 9.73
C ARG A 427 2.37 -4.68 8.75
N LEU A 428 3.52 -5.31 8.52
CA LEU A 428 3.63 -6.52 7.71
C LEU A 428 2.76 -7.65 8.25
N TYR A 429 2.85 -7.87 9.57
CA TYR A 429 2.05 -8.88 10.28
C TYR A 429 0.55 -8.57 10.21
N ASP A 430 0.15 -7.31 10.40
CA ASP A 430 -1.25 -6.89 10.30
C ASP A 430 -1.78 -7.13 8.88
N ASN A 431 -1.05 -6.67 7.86
CA ASN A 431 -1.44 -6.87 6.46
C ASN A 431 -1.63 -8.36 6.15
N TYR A 432 -0.76 -9.23 6.67
CA TYR A 432 -0.89 -10.69 6.55
C TYR A 432 -2.11 -11.23 7.30
N THR A 433 -2.29 -10.86 8.57
CA THR A 433 -3.37 -11.36 9.44
C THR A 433 -4.75 -10.99 8.91
N PHE A 434 -4.90 -9.80 8.33
CA PHE A 434 -6.17 -9.31 7.79
C PHE A 434 -6.37 -9.60 6.29
N ALA A 435 -5.51 -10.41 5.68
CA ALA A 435 -5.52 -10.71 4.24
C ALA A 435 -6.65 -11.65 3.82
N SER A 436 -7.71 -11.15 3.18
CA SER A 436 -8.88 -11.96 2.78
C SER A 436 -8.62 -13.11 1.80
N CYS A 437 -7.43 -13.16 1.18
CA CYS A 437 -7.11 -14.10 0.13
C CYS A 437 -6.33 -15.36 0.55
N LEU A 438 -5.71 -15.45 1.72
CA LEU A 438 -4.95 -16.66 2.10
C LEU A 438 -5.86 -17.91 2.15
N THR A 439 -5.41 -19.06 1.67
CA THR A 439 -6.23 -20.29 1.65
C THR A 439 -5.41 -21.50 2.06
N GLY A 440 -5.87 -22.20 3.09
CA GLY A 440 -5.78 -23.65 3.34
C GLY A 440 -4.42 -24.36 3.43
N THR A 441 -3.30 -23.78 2.98
CA THR A 441 -2.00 -24.45 2.99
C THR A 441 -1.31 -24.21 4.34
N VAL A 442 -1.26 -25.24 5.19
CA VAL A 442 -0.60 -25.14 6.51
C VAL A 442 0.92 -25.23 6.38
N CYS A 443 1.63 -24.30 7.02
CA CYS A 443 3.10 -24.27 7.02
C CYS A 443 3.69 -25.26 8.03
N ASN A 444 4.52 -26.18 7.52
CA ASN A 444 5.67 -26.77 8.22
C ASN A 444 5.44 -27.49 9.56
N ASN A 445 4.30 -28.16 9.75
CA ASN A 445 3.97 -28.79 11.03
C ASN A 445 4.19 -27.84 12.23
N GLN A 446 4.10 -26.52 12.03
CA GLN A 446 4.32 -25.54 13.08
C GLN A 446 3.01 -25.38 13.85
N PRO A 447 3.07 -25.40 15.19
CA PRO A 447 1.90 -25.10 16.01
C PRO A 447 1.36 -23.70 15.68
N PRO A 448 0.05 -23.47 15.81
CA PRO A 448 -0.54 -22.16 15.58
C PRO A 448 0.05 -21.12 16.55
N VAL A 449 0.05 -19.83 16.20
CA VAL A 449 0.66 -18.78 17.05
C VAL A 449 0.10 -18.72 18.47
N ASN A 450 -1.14 -19.19 18.63
CA ASN A 450 -1.83 -19.28 19.90
C ASN A 450 -1.78 -20.68 20.53
N ASP A 451 -0.78 -21.48 20.16
CA ASP A 451 -0.53 -22.79 20.77
C ASP A 451 -0.28 -22.71 22.28
N LEU A 452 0.31 -21.60 22.74
CA LEU A 452 0.57 -21.34 24.15
C LEU A 452 -0.23 -20.13 24.64
N CYS A 453 -0.57 -20.12 25.93
CA CYS A 453 -1.28 -19.00 26.57
C CYS A 453 -0.59 -17.64 26.35
N SER A 454 0.75 -17.59 26.31
CA SER A 454 1.49 -16.35 26.04
C SER A 454 1.21 -15.77 24.64
N GLY A 455 0.85 -16.63 23.68
CA GLY A 455 0.45 -16.28 22.31
C GLY A 455 -1.06 -16.14 22.13
N ALA A 456 -1.85 -16.09 23.21
CA ALA A 456 -3.31 -16.02 23.13
C ALA A 456 -3.80 -14.85 22.26
N ILE A 457 -4.61 -15.18 21.24
CA ILE A 457 -5.19 -14.23 20.30
C ILE A 457 -6.33 -13.47 20.96
N THR A 458 -6.38 -12.14 20.78
CA THR A 458 -7.49 -11.33 21.28
C THR A 458 -8.74 -11.55 20.44
N LEU A 459 -9.85 -11.97 21.06
CA LEU A 459 -11.16 -12.02 20.43
C LEU A 459 -11.94 -10.72 20.68
N PRO A 460 -12.49 -10.08 19.64
CA PRO A 460 -13.36 -8.92 19.81
C PRO A 460 -14.69 -9.34 20.43
N VAL A 461 -15.26 -8.46 21.25
CA VAL A 461 -16.64 -8.60 21.75
C VAL A 461 -17.57 -7.86 20.80
N THR A 462 -18.35 -8.59 20.03
CA THR A 462 -19.33 -8.02 19.09
C THR A 462 -20.74 -8.02 19.70
N ARG A 463 -21.71 -7.35 19.09
CA ARG A 463 -23.08 -7.39 19.62
C ARG A 463 -23.75 -8.76 19.43
N ASN A 464 -23.54 -9.35 18.26
CA ASN A 464 -24.05 -10.67 17.87
C ASN A 464 -22.86 -11.60 17.59
N CYS A 465 -23.08 -12.91 17.71
CA CYS A 465 -22.05 -13.89 17.36
C CYS A 465 -21.74 -13.85 15.86
N SER A 466 -20.50 -13.52 15.52
CA SER A 466 -19.94 -13.71 14.19
C SER A 466 -18.70 -14.59 14.31
N LEU A 467 -18.80 -15.85 13.86
CA LEU A 467 -17.74 -16.84 14.05
C LEU A 467 -16.47 -16.44 13.30
N SER A 468 -15.43 -16.13 14.08
CA SER A 468 -14.04 -16.08 13.61
C SER A 468 -13.50 -17.51 13.60
N THR A 469 -12.68 -17.88 12.61
CA THR A 469 -12.22 -19.27 12.50
C THR A 469 -10.74 -19.41 12.67
N PHE A 470 -10.37 -20.53 13.26
CA PHE A 470 -9.03 -20.88 13.68
C PHE A 470 -8.81 -22.38 13.41
N THR A 471 -7.56 -22.82 13.51
CA THR A 471 -7.18 -24.23 13.39
C THR A 471 -6.48 -24.70 14.66
N ASN A 472 -6.66 -25.98 15.00
CA ASN A 472 -5.83 -26.67 15.99
C ASN A 472 -4.76 -27.57 15.34
N SER A 473 -4.58 -27.50 14.01
CA SER A 473 -3.55 -28.27 13.31
C SER A 473 -2.16 -27.99 13.88
N PHE A 474 -1.46 -29.06 14.27
CA PHE A 474 -0.13 -29.03 14.88
C PHE A 474 -0.04 -28.35 16.26
N ALA A 475 -1.17 -28.04 16.89
CA ALA A 475 -1.17 -27.60 18.27
C ALA A 475 -0.53 -28.66 19.17
N THR A 476 0.13 -28.22 20.24
CA THR A 476 0.80 -29.02 21.25
C THR A 476 0.15 -28.80 22.61
N ALA A 477 0.58 -29.58 23.60
CA ALA A 477 0.12 -29.41 24.96
C ALA A 477 0.78 -28.21 25.62
N SER A 478 -0.04 -27.28 26.11
CA SER A 478 0.41 -26.08 26.84
C SER A 478 1.06 -26.32 28.23
N GLY A 479 1.69 -27.47 28.47
CA GLY A 479 2.47 -27.71 29.69
C GLY A 479 1.67 -27.58 30.99
N ALA A 480 2.25 -26.90 32.00
CA ALA A 480 1.74 -26.78 33.38
C ALA A 480 0.53 -25.82 33.53
N THR A 481 -0.50 -26.02 32.71
CA THR A 481 -1.80 -25.33 32.82
C THR A 481 -2.78 -26.19 33.61
N PRO A 482 -3.77 -25.60 34.33
CA PRO A 482 -4.84 -26.38 34.94
C PRO A 482 -5.52 -27.25 33.87
N GLY A 483 -5.76 -28.52 34.19
CA GLY A 483 -6.45 -29.44 33.30
C GLY A 483 -7.89 -28.98 33.04
N PHE A 484 -8.48 -29.50 31.97
CA PHE A 484 -9.89 -29.23 31.69
C PHE A 484 -10.79 -29.84 32.78
N SER A 485 -11.83 -29.13 33.18
CA SER A 485 -12.80 -29.63 34.16
C SER A 485 -14.05 -30.26 33.53
N CYS A 486 -14.20 -30.17 32.21
CA CYS A 486 -15.32 -30.68 31.43
C CYS A 486 -14.82 -31.42 30.17
N GLY A 487 -15.65 -32.30 29.62
CA GLY A 487 -15.35 -33.14 28.45
C GLY A 487 -14.31 -34.27 28.68
N VAL A 488 -13.94 -35.00 27.62
CA VAL A 488 -13.03 -36.17 27.65
C VAL A 488 -11.69 -35.84 27.03
N THR A 489 -10.87 -35.06 27.73
CA THR A 489 -9.63 -34.53 27.13
C THR A 489 -8.54 -35.60 27.00
N GLY A 490 -8.05 -35.84 25.78
CA GLY A 490 -6.93 -36.74 25.47
C GLY A 490 -5.55 -36.12 25.78
N GLN A 491 -4.56 -36.31 24.90
CA GLN A 491 -3.34 -35.48 24.92
C GLN A 491 -3.76 -34.07 24.48
N THR A 492 -3.62 -33.05 25.33
CA THR A 492 -4.17 -31.72 25.02
C THR A 492 -3.43 -31.11 23.82
N PHE A 493 -4.10 -30.96 22.69
CA PHE A 493 -3.63 -30.12 21.58
C PHE A 493 -4.47 -28.85 21.61
N ASP A 494 -4.05 -27.90 22.43
CA ASP A 494 -4.87 -26.77 22.85
C ASP A 494 -4.45 -25.46 22.21
N VAL A 495 -5.45 -24.60 21.96
CA VAL A 495 -5.23 -23.27 21.42
C VAL A 495 -5.86 -22.22 22.33
N TRP A 496 -5.24 -21.05 22.38
CA TRP A 496 -5.54 -20.02 23.36
C TRP A 496 -6.08 -18.74 22.74
N PHE A 497 -7.03 -18.14 23.44
CA PHE A 497 -7.56 -16.83 23.12
C PHE A 497 -7.63 -16.00 24.40
N LYS A 498 -7.83 -14.70 24.23
CA LYS A 498 -8.10 -13.78 25.33
C LYS A 498 -9.19 -12.81 24.93
N VAL A 499 -9.97 -12.37 25.90
CA VAL A 499 -11.04 -11.39 25.67
C VAL A 499 -11.04 -10.36 26.78
N GLN A 500 -11.26 -9.10 26.42
CA GLN A 500 -11.46 -8.03 27.36
C GLN A 500 -12.94 -7.90 27.71
N VAL A 501 -13.28 -7.93 28.99
CA VAL A 501 -14.66 -7.82 29.47
C VAL A 501 -15.25 -6.45 29.11
N PRO A 502 -16.42 -6.38 28.45
CA PRO A 502 -17.04 -5.11 28.05
C PRO A 502 -17.57 -4.32 29.25
N ALA A 503 -17.95 -3.05 29.02
CA ALA A 503 -18.46 -2.16 30.06
C ALA A 503 -19.72 -2.68 30.79
N SER A 504 -20.50 -3.54 30.14
CA SER A 504 -21.67 -4.21 30.72
C SER A 504 -21.30 -5.25 31.80
N GLY A 505 -20.06 -5.71 31.84
CA GLY A 505 -19.61 -6.83 32.66
C GLY A 505 -20.18 -8.19 32.24
N SER A 506 -20.80 -8.28 31.05
CA SER A 506 -21.44 -9.50 30.54
C SER A 506 -20.91 -9.85 29.15
N LEU A 507 -20.69 -11.12 28.87
CA LEU A 507 -20.28 -11.62 27.56
C LEU A 507 -20.68 -13.09 27.39
N THR A 508 -21.03 -13.49 26.18
CA THR A 508 -21.25 -14.87 25.78
C THR A 508 -20.18 -15.27 24.77
N MET A 509 -19.52 -16.39 25.00
CA MET A 509 -18.50 -16.97 24.13
C MET A 509 -19.06 -18.27 23.57
N GLU A 510 -18.99 -18.48 22.27
CA GLU A 510 -19.51 -19.69 21.64
C GLU A 510 -18.53 -20.18 20.57
N THR A 511 -18.29 -21.49 20.55
CA THR A 511 -17.66 -22.16 19.40
C THR A 511 -18.71 -22.64 18.42
N GLY A 512 -18.32 -22.86 17.16
CA GLY A 512 -19.27 -23.34 16.17
C GLY A 512 -18.60 -24.04 14.99
N GLN A 513 -19.35 -24.92 14.36
CA GLN A 513 -18.88 -25.65 13.20
C GLN A 513 -18.75 -24.71 12.00
N VAL A 514 -17.66 -24.84 11.27
CA VAL A 514 -17.51 -24.26 9.92
C VAL A 514 -17.53 -25.36 8.87
N SER A 515 -17.81 -25.02 7.61
CA SER A 515 -17.92 -26.02 6.53
C SER A 515 -16.64 -26.87 6.44
N GLY A 516 -16.76 -28.18 6.66
CA GLY A 516 -15.62 -29.11 6.69
C GLY A 516 -14.72 -29.01 7.93
N GLY A 517 -15.16 -28.30 8.97
CA GLY A 517 -14.45 -28.12 10.23
C GLY A 517 -14.84 -29.12 11.33
N LEU A 518 -14.17 -28.98 12.48
CA LEU A 518 -14.36 -29.78 13.69
C LEU A 518 -15.81 -29.71 14.17
N THR A 519 -16.30 -30.84 14.69
CA THR A 519 -17.70 -31.04 15.10
C THR A 519 -17.92 -31.06 16.61
N ASP A 520 -16.86 -31.13 17.43
CA ASP A 520 -16.96 -31.27 18.88
C ASP A 520 -15.79 -30.55 19.54
N LEU A 521 -16.09 -29.48 20.29
CA LEU A 521 -15.09 -28.59 20.88
C LEU A 521 -15.40 -28.30 22.33
N ILE A 522 -14.37 -28.35 23.16
CA ILE A 522 -14.45 -28.00 24.58
C ILE A 522 -13.80 -26.63 24.77
N MET A 523 -14.46 -25.76 25.53
CA MET A 523 -13.97 -24.42 25.89
C MET A 523 -13.83 -24.29 27.40
N GLN A 524 -12.71 -23.76 27.86
CA GLN A 524 -12.50 -23.41 29.27
C GLN A 524 -12.00 -21.98 29.42
N VAL A 525 -12.59 -21.24 30.36
CA VAL A 525 -12.32 -19.82 30.57
C VAL A 525 -11.63 -19.60 31.91
N TYR A 526 -10.64 -18.71 31.92
CA TYR A 526 -9.80 -18.40 33.07
C TYR A 526 -9.69 -16.88 33.30
N SER A 527 -9.43 -16.50 34.55
CA SER A 527 -8.91 -15.18 34.94
C SER A 527 -7.43 -15.28 35.33
N GLY A 528 -6.75 -14.13 35.43
CA GLY A 528 -5.38 -14.04 35.93
C GLY A 528 -4.35 -13.87 34.81
N THR A 529 -3.21 -14.56 34.93
CA THR A 529 -2.12 -14.52 33.93
C THR A 529 -1.71 -15.94 33.57
N CYS A 530 -1.03 -16.15 32.43
CA CYS A 530 -0.65 -17.49 31.97
C CYS A 530 0.14 -18.33 32.99
N ASN A 531 0.82 -17.70 33.95
CA ASN A 531 1.56 -18.39 35.01
C ASN A 531 0.75 -18.59 36.31
N ALA A 532 -0.46 -18.04 36.38
CA ALA A 532 -1.35 -18.06 37.54
C ALA A 532 -2.82 -17.96 37.10
N LEU A 533 -3.26 -18.93 36.30
CA LEU A 533 -4.64 -19.00 35.79
C LEU A 533 -5.60 -19.54 36.87
N VAL A 534 -6.73 -18.86 37.04
CA VAL A 534 -7.83 -19.30 37.90
C VAL A 534 -9.04 -19.58 37.02
N GLN A 535 -9.49 -20.83 37.04
CA GLN A 535 -10.65 -21.27 36.24
C GLN A 535 -11.91 -20.50 36.66
N ILE A 536 -12.69 -20.10 35.65
CA ILE A 536 -14.01 -19.48 35.80
C ILE A 536 -15.09 -20.48 35.42
N GLU A 537 -15.06 -20.98 34.18
CA GLU A 537 -16.13 -21.81 33.62
C GLU A 537 -15.55 -22.77 32.57
N CYS A 538 -16.22 -23.90 32.33
CA CYS A 538 -15.86 -24.87 31.30
C CYS A 538 -17.14 -25.42 30.68
N ASP A 539 -17.21 -25.45 29.35
CA ASP A 539 -18.34 -26.04 28.63
C ASP A 539 -17.88 -26.91 27.45
N ASP A 540 -18.70 -27.92 27.10
CA ASP A 540 -18.46 -28.82 25.94
C ASP A 540 -19.63 -28.87 24.92
N ASN A 541 -20.89 -28.79 25.34
CA ASN A 541 -22.02 -29.13 24.46
C ASN A 541 -23.30 -28.29 24.64
N ASP A 542 -23.23 -27.15 25.34
CA ASP A 542 -24.41 -26.29 25.52
C ASP A 542 -24.72 -25.43 24.27
N GLY A 543 -23.82 -25.39 23.27
CA GLY A 543 -23.97 -24.69 21.99
C GLY A 543 -24.47 -25.56 20.83
N ALA A 544 -24.66 -24.92 19.67
CA ALA A 544 -25.25 -25.60 18.51
C ALA A 544 -24.33 -26.68 17.92
N GLY A 545 -24.79 -27.94 17.89
CA GLY A 545 -24.08 -29.04 17.22
C GLY A 545 -22.94 -29.66 18.02
N ASN A 546 -23.06 -29.75 19.35
CA ASN A 546 -22.02 -30.23 20.29
C ASN A 546 -20.81 -29.27 20.39
N HIS A 547 -21.08 -27.98 20.32
CA HIS A 547 -20.06 -26.95 20.50
C HIS A 547 -20.21 -26.29 21.87
N ALA A 548 -19.11 -25.79 22.41
CA ALA A 548 -19.13 -25.09 23.68
C ALA A 548 -19.77 -23.69 23.60
N LEU A 549 -20.57 -23.34 24.60
CA LEU A 549 -21.18 -22.03 24.84
C LEU A 549 -21.04 -21.63 26.32
N VAL A 550 -20.32 -20.54 26.57
CA VAL A 550 -20.07 -20.00 27.92
C VAL A 550 -20.67 -18.60 28.03
N SER A 551 -21.61 -18.42 28.95
CA SER A 551 -22.20 -17.09 29.24
C SER A 551 -21.79 -16.58 30.62
N LEU A 552 -21.08 -15.45 30.65
CA LEU A 552 -20.60 -14.81 31.88
C LEU A 552 -21.33 -13.50 32.14
N SER A 553 -21.60 -13.21 33.41
CA SER A 553 -22.15 -11.92 33.87
C SER A 553 -21.48 -11.47 35.15
N GLY A 554 -21.56 -10.16 35.46
CA GLY A 554 -20.97 -9.58 36.67
C GLY A 554 -19.45 -9.61 36.72
N ARG A 555 -18.78 -9.71 35.57
CA ARG A 555 -17.31 -9.63 35.44
C ARG A 555 -16.84 -8.19 35.53
N THR A 556 -15.58 -7.97 35.89
CA THR A 556 -15.04 -6.60 36.05
C THR A 556 -14.77 -6.00 34.66
N PRO A 557 -15.37 -4.84 34.30
CA PRO A 557 -15.08 -4.20 33.02
C PRO A 557 -13.57 -3.97 32.81
N GLY A 558 -13.08 -4.29 31.61
CA GLY A 558 -11.66 -4.19 31.25
C GLY A 558 -10.77 -5.34 31.72
N GLU A 559 -11.29 -6.28 32.51
CA GLU A 559 -10.57 -7.51 32.88
C GLU A 559 -10.25 -8.36 31.64
N ILE A 560 -9.08 -8.99 31.62
CA ILE A 560 -8.71 -9.94 30.57
C ILE A 560 -9.01 -11.36 31.03
N LEU A 561 -9.86 -12.05 30.26
CA LEU A 561 -10.13 -13.47 30.41
C LEU A 561 -9.34 -14.24 29.37
N PHE A 562 -8.81 -15.41 29.75
CA PHE A 562 -8.16 -16.34 28.82
C PHE A 562 -9.12 -17.48 28.50
N VAL A 563 -9.21 -17.86 27.23
CA VAL A 563 -10.08 -18.91 26.72
C VAL A 563 -9.22 -19.99 26.10
N ARG A 564 -9.32 -21.21 26.59
CA ARG A 564 -8.60 -22.39 26.12
C ARG A 564 -9.58 -23.28 25.37
N VAL A 565 -9.23 -23.69 24.15
CA VAL A 565 -10.09 -24.51 23.29
C VAL A 565 -9.35 -25.77 22.86
N ILE A 566 -10.05 -26.90 22.86
CA ILE A 566 -9.57 -28.20 22.36
C ILE A 566 -10.66 -28.91 21.58
N GLU A 567 -10.25 -29.83 20.71
CA GLU A 567 -11.14 -30.87 20.21
C GLU A 567 -11.39 -31.91 21.34
N SER A 568 -12.64 -32.36 21.43
CA SER A 568 -13.20 -33.17 22.53
C SER A 568 -12.30 -34.32 22.97
N ARG A 569 -11.64 -35.02 22.03
CA ARG A 569 -10.74 -36.16 22.30
C ARG A 569 -9.26 -35.85 22.03
N SER A 570 -8.99 -34.70 21.43
CA SER A 570 -7.70 -34.31 20.89
C SER A 570 -7.11 -35.37 19.96
N ASP A 571 -7.95 -36.01 19.14
CA ASP A 571 -7.57 -37.00 18.13
C ASP A 571 -7.84 -36.53 16.69
N GLU A 572 -8.55 -35.40 16.53
CA GLU A 572 -8.77 -34.75 15.23
C GLU A 572 -8.15 -33.35 15.16
N THR A 573 -7.65 -33.01 13.98
CA THR A 573 -7.21 -31.65 13.66
C THR A 573 -8.04 -31.06 12.54
N GLY A 574 -8.40 -29.80 12.64
CA GLY A 574 -9.19 -29.12 11.64
C GLY A 574 -9.46 -27.67 12.01
N ILE A 575 -10.30 -27.04 11.19
CA ILE A 575 -10.74 -25.66 11.40
C ILE A 575 -12.01 -25.61 12.25
N PHE A 576 -12.19 -24.53 13.00
CA PHE A 576 -13.39 -24.31 13.81
C PHE A 576 -13.70 -22.83 13.99
N GLY A 577 -14.95 -22.50 14.31
CA GLY A 577 -15.40 -21.15 14.63
C GLY A 577 -15.40 -20.86 16.14
N ILE A 578 -15.11 -19.63 16.53
CA ILE A 578 -15.35 -19.06 17.86
C ILE A 578 -15.74 -17.58 17.73
N CYS A 579 -16.66 -17.12 18.58
CA CYS A 579 -17.07 -15.73 18.67
C CYS A 579 -17.22 -15.32 20.14
N VAL A 580 -17.18 -14.02 20.41
CA VAL A 580 -17.61 -13.46 21.69
C VAL A 580 -18.60 -12.34 21.44
N HIS A 581 -19.72 -12.34 22.14
CA HIS A 581 -20.77 -11.36 21.93
C HIS A 581 -21.51 -10.90 23.19
N ASP A 582 -22.05 -9.69 23.14
CA ASP A 582 -22.90 -9.09 24.16
C ASP A 582 -23.99 -8.23 23.51
N ILE A 583 -25.24 -8.68 23.63
CA ILE A 583 -26.41 -8.02 23.02
C ILE A 583 -26.69 -6.63 23.62
N SER A 584 -26.13 -6.33 24.81
CA SER A 584 -26.30 -5.05 25.49
C SER A 584 -25.37 -3.95 24.95
N LEU A 585 -24.41 -4.30 24.09
CA LEU A 585 -23.56 -3.32 23.43
C LEU A 585 -24.39 -2.38 22.53
N PRO A 586 -24.20 -1.05 22.65
CA PRO A 586 -24.88 -0.10 21.76
C PRO A 586 -24.46 -0.32 20.30
N CYS A 587 -25.35 -0.04 19.36
CA CYS A 587 -24.96 -0.01 17.94
C CYS A 587 -23.89 1.06 17.72
N HIS A 588 -23.10 0.89 16.66
CA HIS A 588 -22.16 1.91 16.22
C HIS A 588 -22.84 3.30 16.13
N PRO A 589 -22.19 4.40 16.58
CA PRO A 589 -22.81 5.71 16.64
C PRO A 589 -23.43 6.18 15.31
N ASP A 590 -22.79 5.83 14.20
CA ASP A 590 -23.23 6.20 12.84
C ASP A 590 -24.29 5.27 12.21
N PHE A 591 -24.66 4.18 12.91
CA PHE A 591 -25.60 3.16 12.42
C PHE A 591 -26.93 3.72 11.93
N THR A 592 -27.59 4.52 12.77
CA THR A 592 -28.91 5.08 12.43
C THR A 592 -28.84 5.96 11.19
N THR A 593 -27.77 6.73 11.04
CA THR A 593 -27.56 7.62 9.90
C THR A 593 -27.42 6.83 8.59
N LEU A 594 -26.60 5.78 8.59
CA LEU A 594 -26.38 4.94 7.41
C LEU A 594 -27.64 4.14 7.06
N ILE A 595 -28.38 3.60 8.02
CA ILE A 595 -29.67 2.93 7.73
C ILE A 595 -30.70 3.89 7.13
N ASN A 596 -30.77 5.13 7.61
CA ASN A 596 -31.63 6.14 7.00
C ASN A 596 -31.23 6.43 5.55
N PHE A 597 -29.92 6.52 5.28
CA PHE A 597 -29.39 6.70 3.93
C PHE A 597 -29.74 5.51 3.01
N TYR A 598 -29.51 4.28 3.47
CA TYR A 598 -29.84 3.05 2.76
C TYR A 598 -31.33 3.00 2.38
N ASN A 599 -32.22 3.29 3.34
CA ASN A 599 -33.66 3.30 3.08
C ASN A 599 -34.07 4.42 2.11
N ALA A 600 -33.48 5.62 2.24
CA ALA A 600 -33.80 6.77 1.39
C ALA A 600 -33.35 6.60 -0.07
N THR A 601 -32.40 5.72 -0.33
CA THR A 601 -31.78 5.50 -1.66
C THR A 601 -32.11 4.14 -2.24
N ASN A 602 -33.23 3.55 -1.80
CA ASN A 602 -33.75 2.26 -2.27
C ASN A 602 -32.76 1.09 -2.10
N GLY A 603 -32.14 1.04 -0.92
CA GLY A 603 -31.20 0.01 -0.46
C GLY A 603 -31.46 -1.42 -0.92
N PRO A 604 -32.70 -1.96 -0.82
CA PRO A 604 -33.00 -3.31 -1.28
C PRO A 604 -32.69 -3.58 -2.76
N SER A 605 -32.60 -2.55 -3.59
CA SER A 605 -32.29 -2.63 -5.03
C SER A 605 -30.83 -2.36 -5.38
N TRP A 606 -29.98 -2.07 -4.39
CA TRP A 606 -28.55 -1.87 -4.61
C TRP A 606 -27.88 -3.14 -5.14
N THR A 607 -26.88 -2.97 -6.00
CA THR A 607 -26.10 -4.07 -6.60
C THR A 607 -25.32 -4.84 -5.53
N ASN A 608 -24.56 -4.12 -4.71
CA ASN A 608 -23.82 -4.61 -3.58
C ASN A 608 -24.35 -3.98 -2.28
N ARG A 609 -24.84 -4.85 -1.39
CA ARG A 609 -25.48 -4.52 -0.12
C ARG A 609 -24.93 -5.36 1.04
N ALA A 610 -23.69 -5.83 0.90
CA ALA A 610 -23.00 -6.57 1.94
C ALA A 610 -22.90 -5.72 3.22
N GLY A 611 -23.25 -6.29 4.36
CA GLY A 611 -23.42 -5.57 5.63
C GLY A 611 -24.76 -4.85 5.75
N TRP A 612 -25.08 -3.98 4.78
CA TRP A 612 -26.29 -3.14 4.78
C TRP A 612 -27.61 -3.88 4.98
N GLN A 613 -27.81 -5.02 4.31
CA GLN A 613 -29.06 -5.80 4.45
C GLN A 613 -29.19 -6.41 5.86
N ASN A 614 -28.09 -6.87 6.45
CA ASN A 614 -28.07 -7.39 7.82
C ASN A 614 -28.25 -6.26 8.82
N GLY A 615 -27.68 -5.09 8.52
CA GLY A 615 -27.88 -3.85 9.27
C GLY A 615 -29.33 -3.42 9.33
N ALA A 616 -29.99 -3.36 8.17
CA ALA A 616 -31.41 -3.03 8.08
C ALA A 616 -32.30 -4.04 8.82
N ALA A 617 -31.88 -5.30 8.90
CA ALA A 617 -32.56 -6.34 9.68
C ALA A 617 -32.25 -6.29 11.19
N GLY A 618 -31.34 -5.43 11.65
CA GLY A 618 -30.90 -5.34 13.05
C GLY A 618 -29.93 -6.44 13.49
N ASN A 619 -29.42 -7.23 12.54
CA ASN A 619 -28.53 -8.37 12.79
C ASN A 619 -27.05 -7.99 12.74
N ASP A 620 -26.73 -6.83 12.18
CA ASP A 620 -25.38 -6.27 12.13
C ASP A 620 -25.42 -4.80 12.53
N CYS A 621 -24.51 -4.37 13.39
CA CYS A 621 -24.44 -3.00 13.85
C CYS A 621 -23.03 -2.43 13.81
N ASN A 622 -22.08 -3.18 13.21
CA ASN A 622 -20.74 -2.70 12.94
C ASN A 622 -20.70 -2.17 11.50
N VAL A 623 -20.99 -0.87 11.36
CA VAL A 623 -21.08 -0.24 10.04
C VAL A 623 -19.74 -0.17 9.30
N CYS A 624 -18.62 -0.24 10.02
CA CYS A 624 -17.27 -0.18 9.44
C CYS A 624 -16.95 -1.42 8.59
N ASN A 625 -17.75 -2.48 8.71
CA ASN A 625 -17.64 -3.68 7.89
C ASN A 625 -18.59 -3.66 6.68
N TRP A 626 -19.38 -2.60 6.51
CA TRP A 626 -20.35 -2.53 5.42
C TRP A 626 -19.67 -2.12 4.13
N TYR A 627 -20.15 -2.66 3.01
CA TYR A 627 -19.62 -2.32 1.71
C TYR A 627 -19.65 -0.80 1.48
N GLY A 628 -18.48 -0.23 1.15
CA GLY A 628 -18.36 1.19 0.86
C GLY A 628 -18.30 2.10 2.08
N VAL A 629 -18.22 1.58 3.31
CA VAL A 629 -18.04 2.39 4.52
C VAL A 629 -16.63 2.20 5.05
N THR A 630 -15.91 3.30 5.30
CA THR A 630 -14.60 3.28 5.95
C THR A 630 -14.66 4.11 7.24
N CYS A 631 -14.13 3.57 8.33
CA CYS A 631 -14.03 4.24 9.62
C CYS A 631 -12.59 4.64 9.94
N ASN A 632 -12.42 5.64 10.79
CA ASN A 632 -11.12 6.00 11.37
C ASN A 632 -10.78 5.14 12.61
N ASP A 633 -9.63 5.39 13.23
CA ASP A 633 -9.15 4.67 14.43
C ASP A 633 -10.09 4.77 15.65
N ASP A 634 -10.99 5.74 15.67
CA ASP A 634 -11.99 5.93 16.74
C ASP A 634 -13.32 5.21 16.45
N ASP A 635 -13.39 4.31 15.46
CA ASP A 635 -14.62 3.66 14.99
C ASP A 635 -15.71 4.71 14.64
N ARG A 636 -15.36 5.68 13.77
CA ARG A 636 -16.31 6.66 13.22
C ARG A 636 -16.18 6.74 11.72
N VAL A 637 -17.31 6.84 11.02
CA VAL A 637 -17.34 6.84 9.55
C VAL A 637 -16.64 8.09 9.01
N MET A 638 -15.59 7.85 8.22
CA MET A 638 -14.77 8.87 7.58
C MET A 638 -14.96 8.88 6.06
N GLU A 639 -15.29 7.74 5.45
CA GLU A 639 -15.55 7.67 4.01
C GLU A 639 -16.81 6.84 3.71
N LEU A 640 -17.56 7.29 2.70
CA LEU A 640 -18.68 6.58 2.11
C LEU A 640 -18.53 6.52 0.58
N ARG A 641 -18.19 5.35 0.04
CA ARG A 641 -17.92 5.09 -1.38
C ARG A 641 -18.85 4.01 -1.93
N LEU A 642 -19.87 4.41 -2.68
CA LEU A 642 -20.92 3.54 -3.21
C LEU A 642 -21.09 3.69 -4.72
N SER A 643 -19.97 3.76 -5.44
CA SER A 643 -19.98 3.94 -6.89
C SER A 643 -20.57 2.72 -7.63
N ASN A 644 -21.22 2.93 -8.77
CA ASN A 644 -21.77 1.86 -9.61
C ASN A 644 -22.62 0.85 -8.81
N ASN A 645 -23.53 1.37 -7.99
CA ASN A 645 -24.26 0.54 -7.02
C ASN A 645 -25.78 0.63 -7.16
N ASN A 646 -26.27 1.23 -8.26
CA ASN A 646 -27.69 1.30 -8.61
C ASN A 646 -28.53 2.01 -7.52
N LEU A 647 -27.95 3.01 -6.83
CA LEU A 647 -28.67 3.84 -5.85
C LEU A 647 -29.72 4.68 -6.59
N THR A 648 -30.96 4.69 -6.09
CA THR A 648 -32.03 5.54 -6.64
C THR A 648 -32.64 6.42 -5.56
N ALA A 649 -32.62 7.72 -5.79
CA ALA A 649 -33.31 8.72 -4.98
C ALA A 649 -33.58 9.99 -5.79
N THR A 650 -34.61 10.74 -5.42
CA THR A 650 -34.86 12.09 -5.94
C THR A 650 -34.33 13.20 -5.02
N SER A 651 -33.85 12.83 -3.84
CA SER A 651 -33.20 13.72 -2.88
C SER A 651 -32.35 12.89 -1.93
N LEU A 652 -31.10 13.32 -1.71
CA LEU A 652 -30.27 12.76 -0.65
C LEU A 652 -30.80 13.22 0.73
N PRO A 653 -30.77 12.37 1.77
CA PRO A 653 -31.29 12.71 3.09
C PRO A 653 -30.29 13.58 3.87
N SER A 654 -30.75 14.72 4.42
CA SER A 654 -29.91 15.62 5.21
C SER A 654 -29.37 15.00 6.49
N SER A 655 -29.98 13.91 6.98
CA SER A 655 -29.46 13.14 8.11
C SER A 655 -28.05 12.60 7.86
N LEU A 656 -27.60 12.52 6.60
CA LEU A 656 -26.23 12.12 6.26
C LEU A 656 -25.17 13.02 6.93
N THR A 657 -25.51 14.27 7.22
CA THR A 657 -24.63 15.23 7.94
C THR A 657 -24.32 14.82 9.38
N ASN A 658 -25.05 13.85 9.95
CA ASN A 658 -24.72 13.27 11.25
C ASN A 658 -23.44 12.43 11.23
N LEU A 659 -22.91 12.08 10.05
CA LEU A 659 -21.58 11.48 9.90
C LEU A 659 -20.53 12.58 10.12
N SER A 660 -20.31 12.92 11.39
CA SER A 660 -19.58 14.12 11.81
C SER A 660 -18.11 14.13 11.43
N LEU A 661 -17.51 12.99 11.06
CA LEU A 661 -16.11 12.89 10.64
C LEU A 661 -15.96 12.53 9.14
N LEU A 662 -17.06 12.58 8.38
CA LEU A 662 -17.04 12.24 6.95
C LEU A 662 -16.17 13.23 6.17
N LYS A 663 -15.12 12.70 5.55
CA LYS A 663 -14.20 13.39 4.65
C LYS A 663 -14.50 13.15 3.18
N VAL A 664 -14.91 11.92 2.87
CA VAL A 664 -15.10 11.49 1.48
C VAL A 664 -16.50 10.95 1.26
N LEU A 665 -17.22 11.53 0.31
CA LEU A 665 -18.49 11.03 -0.19
C LEU A 665 -18.40 10.78 -1.69
N VAL A 666 -18.44 9.51 -2.09
CA VAL A 666 -18.40 9.10 -3.51
C VAL A 666 -19.65 8.30 -3.84
N LEU A 667 -20.48 8.85 -4.71
CA LEU A 667 -21.71 8.25 -5.24
C LEU A 667 -21.70 8.20 -6.78
N TYR A 668 -20.52 8.22 -7.38
CA TYR A 668 -20.29 8.16 -8.83
C TYR A 668 -21.03 7.01 -9.51
N ASP A 669 -21.54 7.23 -10.72
CA ASP A 669 -22.20 6.19 -11.55
C ASP A 669 -23.36 5.51 -10.81
N ASN A 670 -24.39 6.29 -10.52
CA ASN A 670 -25.63 5.80 -9.91
C ASN A 670 -26.85 6.42 -10.62
N ASN A 671 -28.04 6.14 -10.11
CA ASN A 671 -29.29 6.64 -10.66
C ASN A 671 -29.92 7.70 -9.74
N LEU A 672 -29.08 8.48 -9.05
CA LEU A 672 -29.52 9.58 -8.19
C LEU A 672 -30.00 10.75 -9.06
N SER A 673 -31.03 11.46 -8.61
CA SER A 673 -31.66 12.54 -9.36
C SER A 673 -32.14 13.66 -8.43
N GLY A 674 -32.74 14.70 -9.02
CA GLY A 674 -33.14 15.91 -8.29
C GLY A 674 -32.03 16.95 -8.27
N SER A 675 -32.10 17.89 -7.32
CA SER A 675 -31.10 18.96 -7.19
C SER A 675 -29.94 18.57 -6.28
N ILE A 676 -28.77 19.16 -6.50
CA ILE A 676 -27.65 19.05 -5.57
C ILE A 676 -28.07 19.60 -4.19
N PRO A 677 -27.87 18.84 -3.09
CA PRO A 677 -28.28 19.26 -1.75
C PRO A 677 -27.65 20.58 -1.25
N THR A 678 -28.44 21.39 -0.55
CA THR A 678 -28.00 22.67 0.04
C THR A 678 -27.22 22.51 1.34
N TRP A 679 -27.15 21.30 1.92
CA TRP A 679 -26.65 21.04 3.27
C TRP A 679 -25.25 20.40 3.31
N PHE A 680 -24.54 20.26 2.18
CA PHE A 680 -23.16 19.73 2.18
C PHE A 680 -22.19 20.54 3.06
N HIS A 681 -22.42 21.85 3.20
CA HIS A 681 -21.67 22.72 4.11
C HIS A 681 -21.77 22.36 5.59
N ASN A 682 -22.71 21.49 5.98
CA ASN A 682 -22.84 21.03 7.36
C ASN A 682 -21.89 19.88 7.71
N PHE A 683 -21.16 19.30 6.74
CA PHE A 683 -20.08 18.38 7.05
C PHE A 683 -18.85 19.17 7.50
N PRO A 684 -18.36 18.98 8.73
CA PRO A 684 -17.27 19.79 9.28
C PRO A 684 -15.90 19.46 8.68
N HIS A 685 -15.75 18.28 8.07
CA HIS A 685 -14.48 17.75 7.60
C HIS A 685 -14.52 17.24 6.16
N ILE A 686 -15.56 17.56 5.38
CA ILE A 686 -15.66 17.04 4.00
C ILE A 686 -14.58 17.67 3.11
N GLU A 687 -13.84 16.80 2.42
CA GLU A 687 -12.73 17.10 1.54
C GLU A 687 -13.04 16.70 0.09
N THR A 688 -13.81 15.61 -0.10
CA THR A 688 -14.19 15.10 -1.43
C THR A 688 -15.69 14.87 -1.53
N ILE A 689 -16.28 15.44 -2.58
CA ILE A 689 -17.66 15.16 -3.01
C ILE A 689 -17.62 14.71 -4.46
N ASP A 690 -18.03 13.48 -4.71
CA ASP A 690 -18.17 12.92 -6.05
C ASP A 690 -19.60 12.42 -6.28
N LEU A 691 -20.29 13.11 -7.19
CA LEU A 691 -21.64 12.82 -7.66
C LEU A 691 -21.67 12.65 -9.18
N GLY A 692 -20.51 12.39 -9.81
CA GLY A 692 -20.38 12.26 -11.26
C GLY A 692 -21.22 11.11 -11.82
N SER A 693 -21.55 11.14 -13.11
CA SER A 693 -22.35 10.10 -13.78
C SER A 693 -23.65 9.76 -13.04
N ASN A 694 -24.49 10.76 -12.83
CA ASN A 694 -25.82 10.61 -12.22
C ASN A 694 -26.85 11.42 -13.02
N ASN A 695 -28.08 11.54 -12.51
CA ASN A 695 -29.16 12.30 -13.14
C ASN A 695 -29.51 13.59 -12.34
N PHE A 696 -28.53 14.21 -11.66
CA PHE A 696 -28.75 15.47 -10.96
C PHE A 696 -29.06 16.60 -11.93
N SER A 697 -29.93 17.53 -11.52
CA SER A 697 -30.45 18.61 -12.36
C SER A 697 -30.63 19.91 -11.56
N GLY A 698 -30.92 21.02 -12.24
CA GLY A 698 -31.03 22.33 -11.61
C GLY A 698 -29.67 22.99 -11.40
N THR A 699 -29.63 24.06 -10.60
CA THR A 699 -28.42 24.89 -10.43
C THR A 699 -27.54 24.43 -9.27
N LEU A 700 -26.27 24.83 -9.28
CA LEU A 700 -25.38 24.64 -8.14
C LEU A 700 -25.88 25.49 -6.95
N PRO A 701 -26.06 24.91 -5.75
CA PRO A 701 -26.48 25.68 -4.59
C PRO A 701 -25.33 26.51 -4.03
N ALA A 702 -25.62 27.77 -3.66
CA ALA A 702 -24.62 28.72 -3.15
C ALA A 702 -23.81 28.20 -1.95
N ASN A 703 -24.41 27.31 -1.15
CA ASN A 703 -23.77 26.66 0.00
C ASN A 703 -22.58 25.75 -0.36
N LEU A 704 -22.42 25.32 -1.62
CA LEU A 704 -21.21 24.60 -2.03
C LEU A 704 -19.96 25.49 -1.94
N GLY A 705 -20.11 26.80 -2.21
CA GLY A 705 -19.00 27.75 -2.21
C GLY A 705 -18.52 28.21 -0.83
N ILE A 706 -19.00 27.60 0.26
CA ILE A 706 -18.58 27.92 1.64
C ILE A 706 -18.00 26.71 2.38
N ILE A 707 -17.75 25.60 1.68
CA ILE A 707 -17.18 24.38 2.26
C ILE A 707 -15.66 24.53 2.32
N SER A 708 -15.15 25.09 3.41
CA SER A 708 -13.75 25.54 3.51
C SER A 708 -12.69 24.45 3.37
N GLY A 709 -13.05 23.19 3.63
CA GLY A 709 -12.13 22.03 3.51
C GLY A 709 -12.25 21.26 2.19
N LEU A 710 -13.09 21.70 1.24
CA LEU A 710 -13.34 20.95 0.02
C LEU A 710 -12.16 21.07 -0.96
N GLU A 711 -11.53 19.94 -1.26
CA GLU A 711 -10.37 19.81 -2.14
C GLU A 711 -10.72 19.19 -3.50
N SER A 712 -11.75 18.34 -3.54
CA SER A 712 -12.17 17.64 -4.75
C SER A 712 -13.69 17.68 -4.95
N LEU A 713 -14.11 18.15 -6.12
CA LEU A 713 -15.52 18.23 -6.52
C LEU A 713 -15.74 17.65 -7.92
N TYR A 714 -16.49 16.55 -7.97
CA TYR A 714 -16.89 15.88 -9.22
C TYR A 714 -18.40 15.94 -9.37
N LEU A 715 -18.86 16.63 -10.39
CA LEU A 715 -20.27 16.77 -10.80
C LEU A 715 -20.44 16.52 -12.30
N ASP A 716 -19.45 15.90 -12.94
CA ASP A 716 -19.44 15.57 -14.35
C ASP A 716 -20.57 14.60 -14.73
N ASP A 717 -20.93 14.56 -16.01
CA ASP A 717 -21.92 13.62 -16.55
C ASP A 717 -23.26 13.67 -15.79
N ASN A 718 -23.85 14.86 -15.71
CA ASN A 718 -25.14 15.13 -15.07
C ASN A 718 -26.00 16.07 -15.95
N ASN A 719 -27.17 16.49 -15.45
CA ASN A 719 -28.09 17.41 -16.13
C ASN A 719 -28.14 18.79 -15.45
N LEU A 720 -27.03 19.25 -14.85
CA LEU A 720 -26.97 20.52 -14.12
C LEU A 720 -27.05 21.71 -15.09
N THR A 721 -27.67 22.79 -14.63
CA THR A 721 -27.97 24.00 -15.41
C THR A 721 -27.57 25.27 -14.66
N GLY A 722 -27.78 26.43 -15.28
CA GLY A 722 -27.49 27.74 -14.69
C GLY A 722 -26.04 28.15 -14.84
N THR A 723 -25.63 29.18 -14.11
CA THR A 723 -24.28 29.72 -14.16
C THR A 723 -23.34 29.02 -13.17
N LEU A 724 -22.04 29.05 -13.46
CA LEU A 724 -21.00 28.62 -12.53
C LEU A 724 -20.99 29.53 -11.29
N LEU A 725 -20.64 29.00 -10.11
CA LEU A 725 -20.64 29.75 -8.86
C LEU A 725 -19.27 30.41 -8.61
N PRO A 726 -19.16 31.74 -8.59
CA PRO A 726 -17.87 32.41 -8.34
C PRO A 726 -17.21 32.01 -7.01
N SER A 727 -18.02 31.67 -5.99
CA SER A 727 -17.52 31.26 -4.67
C SER A 727 -16.73 29.95 -4.69
N LEU A 728 -16.90 29.07 -5.70
CA LEU A 728 -16.07 27.86 -5.82
C LEU A 728 -14.60 28.21 -6.06
N GLY A 729 -14.30 29.28 -6.80
CA GLY A 729 -12.93 29.74 -7.03
C GLY A 729 -12.19 30.21 -5.78
N ASN A 730 -12.88 30.37 -4.64
CA ASN A 730 -12.28 30.77 -3.37
C ASN A 730 -12.00 29.57 -2.43
N LEU A 731 -12.35 28.36 -2.84
CA LEU A 731 -12.11 27.14 -2.08
C LEU A 731 -10.74 26.53 -2.41
N PRO A 732 -10.15 25.70 -1.53
CA PRO A 732 -8.87 25.02 -1.78
C PRO A 732 -9.01 23.83 -2.74
N LEU A 733 -9.86 23.94 -3.77
CA LEU A 733 -10.12 22.87 -4.73
C LEU A 733 -8.90 22.62 -5.61
N SER A 734 -8.34 21.42 -5.53
CA SER A 734 -7.28 20.91 -6.41
C SER A 734 -7.84 20.16 -7.62
N LEU A 735 -9.08 19.67 -7.50
CA LEU A 735 -9.78 18.86 -8.51
C LEU A 735 -11.21 19.38 -8.71
N ILE A 736 -11.53 19.83 -9.92
CA ILE A 736 -12.90 20.29 -10.26
C ILE A 736 -13.36 19.77 -11.63
N TYR A 737 -14.33 18.87 -11.62
CA TYR A 737 -14.86 18.24 -12.83
C TYR A 737 -16.35 18.54 -12.95
N LEU A 738 -16.70 19.36 -13.94
CA LEU A 738 -18.07 19.80 -14.25
C LEU A 738 -18.44 19.46 -15.71
N ASN A 739 -17.63 18.65 -16.40
CA ASN A 739 -17.83 18.35 -17.82
C ASN A 739 -19.14 17.61 -18.09
N ASN A 740 -19.61 17.70 -19.34
CA ASN A 740 -20.84 17.05 -19.80
C ASN A 740 -22.06 17.37 -18.91
N ASN A 741 -22.33 18.66 -18.76
CA ASN A 741 -23.53 19.22 -18.14
C ASN A 741 -24.15 20.26 -19.09
N ASN A 742 -25.07 21.07 -18.59
CA ASN A 742 -25.72 22.13 -19.34
C ASN A 742 -25.54 23.52 -18.68
N PHE A 743 -24.35 23.78 -18.14
CA PHE A 743 -23.97 25.09 -17.58
C PHE A 743 -23.94 26.18 -18.67
N THR A 744 -24.21 27.41 -18.26
CA THR A 744 -24.40 28.59 -19.10
C THR A 744 -23.66 29.80 -18.52
N GLY A 745 -23.52 30.88 -19.29
CA GLY A 745 -22.88 32.12 -18.84
C GLY A 745 -21.35 32.06 -18.90
N CYS A 746 -20.70 33.05 -18.30
CA CYS A 746 -19.24 33.22 -18.37
C CYS A 746 -18.51 32.41 -17.29
N PHE A 747 -17.22 32.18 -17.50
CA PHE A 747 -16.34 31.65 -16.45
C PHE A 747 -16.14 32.72 -15.37
N PRO A 748 -16.38 32.41 -14.08
CA PRO A 748 -16.14 33.39 -13.02
C PRO A 748 -14.66 33.78 -12.93
N ASN A 749 -14.37 35.07 -12.74
CA ASN A 749 -12.98 35.56 -12.67
C ASN A 749 -12.17 34.89 -11.56
N SER A 750 -12.81 34.50 -10.45
CA SER A 750 -12.20 33.75 -9.35
C SER A 750 -11.68 32.37 -9.76
N TYR A 751 -12.15 31.81 -10.88
CA TYR A 751 -11.71 30.50 -11.37
C TYR A 751 -10.28 30.54 -11.93
N VAL A 752 -9.66 31.72 -12.06
CA VAL A 752 -8.22 31.84 -12.34
C VAL A 752 -7.38 31.00 -11.36
N ASN A 753 -7.86 30.82 -10.13
CA ASN A 753 -7.22 29.97 -9.12
C ASN A 753 -7.18 28.48 -9.48
N PHE A 754 -7.96 28.03 -10.46
CA PHE A 754 -7.95 26.65 -10.94
C PHE A 754 -6.98 26.41 -12.09
N CYS A 755 -6.37 27.44 -12.66
CA CYS A 755 -5.54 27.30 -13.85
C CYS A 755 -4.28 26.44 -13.66
N ASP A 756 -3.80 26.34 -12.42
CA ASP A 756 -2.69 25.47 -12.04
C ASP A 756 -3.14 24.11 -11.47
N ASN A 757 -4.46 23.88 -11.37
CA ASN A 757 -5.07 22.69 -10.79
C ASN A 757 -5.59 21.73 -11.87
N SER A 758 -6.08 20.56 -11.48
CA SER A 758 -6.72 19.63 -12.40
C SER A 758 -8.21 19.98 -12.54
N TYR A 759 -8.63 20.31 -13.75
CA TYR A 759 -9.99 20.75 -14.04
C TYR A 759 -10.56 20.11 -15.31
N ASN A 760 -11.88 20.00 -15.40
CA ASN A 760 -12.56 19.71 -16.64
C ASN A 760 -13.95 20.34 -16.70
N PHE A 761 -14.13 21.31 -17.62
CA PHE A 761 -15.42 21.98 -17.87
C PHE A 761 -16.00 21.66 -19.25
N THR A 762 -15.33 20.80 -20.02
CA THR A 762 -15.67 20.52 -21.42
C THR A 762 -17.07 19.91 -21.59
N LEU A 763 -17.59 19.90 -22.82
CA LEU A 763 -18.91 19.33 -23.13
C LEU A 763 -20.07 20.05 -22.44
N ASN A 764 -19.87 21.29 -22.01
CA ASN A 764 -20.95 22.21 -21.64
C ASN A 764 -21.23 23.13 -22.83
N ALA A 765 -22.22 22.78 -23.65
CA ALA A 765 -22.44 23.44 -24.95
C ALA A 765 -22.71 24.96 -24.85
N ASN A 766 -23.22 25.43 -23.72
CA ASN A 766 -23.57 26.84 -23.50
C ASN A 766 -22.52 27.61 -22.68
N LEU A 767 -21.39 27.01 -22.35
CA LEU A 767 -20.22 27.72 -21.82
C LEU A 767 -19.31 28.20 -22.97
N PRO A 768 -18.52 29.27 -22.76
CA PRO A 768 -17.52 29.73 -23.71
C PRO A 768 -16.61 28.59 -24.18
N GLY A 769 -16.41 28.50 -25.50
CA GLY A 769 -15.60 27.45 -26.12
C GLY A 769 -16.09 26.02 -25.83
N MET A 770 -17.40 25.82 -25.56
CA MET A 770 -17.98 24.55 -25.11
C MET A 770 -17.37 24.02 -23.79
N GLY A 771 -16.92 24.94 -22.93
CA GLY A 771 -16.21 24.61 -21.71
C GLY A 771 -14.68 24.52 -21.86
N ASN A 772 -14.11 25.05 -22.96
CA ASN A 772 -12.67 25.11 -23.13
C ASN A 772 -12.03 26.14 -22.18
N PHE A 773 -11.71 25.67 -20.98
CA PHE A 773 -11.13 26.50 -19.93
C PHE A 773 -9.64 26.81 -20.13
N SER A 774 -8.95 26.10 -21.04
CA SER A 774 -7.54 26.40 -21.33
C SER A 774 -7.34 27.79 -21.91
N ALA A 775 -8.30 28.28 -22.71
CA ALA A 775 -8.26 29.63 -23.26
C ALA A 775 -8.41 30.66 -22.13
N PHE A 776 -9.37 30.45 -21.23
CA PHE A 776 -9.55 31.29 -20.04
C PHE A 776 -8.26 31.42 -19.20
N CYS A 777 -7.48 30.34 -19.05
CA CYS A 777 -6.24 30.40 -18.29
C CYS A 777 -5.09 31.15 -18.96
N VAL A 778 -5.14 31.35 -20.27
CA VAL A 778 -4.09 32.05 -21.02
C VAL A 778 -4.35 33.55 -21.11
N ASP A 779 -5.59 33.92 -21.46
CA ASP A 779 -5.95 35.31 -21.74
C ASP A 779 -7.31 35.70 -21.18
N SER A 780 -7.86 34.89 -20.27
CA SER A 780 -9.18 35.09 -19.67
C SER A 780 -10.34 35.06 -20.65
N ALA A 781 -10.16 34.45 -21.84
CA ALA A 781 -11.24 34.24 -22.80
C ALA A 781 -12.44 33.51 -22.17
N GLY A 782 -13.63 34.05 -22.38
CA GLY A 782 -14.87 33.56 -21.79
C GLY A 782 -15.13 34.00 -20.34
N GLY A 783 -14.29 34.85 -19.74
CA GLY A 783 -14.57 35.57 -18.49
C GLY A 783 -15.52 36.75 -18.69
N ASP A 784 -15.88 37.44 -17.60
CA ASP A 784 -16.68 38.69 -17.59
C ASP A 784 -16.08 39.60 -16.51
N PHE A 785 -15.09 40.41 -16.89
CA PHE A 785 -14.21 41.15 -15.97
C PHE A 785 -14.80 42.48 -15.50
N ASP A 786 -15.64 43.12 -16.30
CA ASP A 786 -16.33 44.35 -15.96
C ASP A 786 -17.78 44.14 -15.48
N MET A 787 -18.26 42.90 -15.50
CA MET A 787 -19.56 42.45 -14.97
C MET A 787 -20.76 43.02 -15.73
N ASP A 788 -20.62 43.24 -17.03
CA ASP A 788 -21.71 43.72 -17.90
C ASP A 788 -22.65 42.58 -18.37
N GLY A 789 -22.24 41.32 -18.15
CA GLY A 789 -23.00 40.11 -18.47
C GLY A 789 -22.66 39.51 -19.84
N PHE A 790 -21.68 40.05 -20.55
CA PHE A 790 -21.13 39.48 -21.78
C PHE A 790 -19.78 38.84 -21.49
N CYS A 791 -19.51 37.72 -22.17
CA CYS A 791 -18.25 37.02 -21.95
C CYS A 791 -17.19 37.50 -22.94
N LYS A 792 -15.99 37.78 -22.43
CA LYS A 792 -14.80 38.09 -23.22
C LYS A 792 -14.69 37.23 -24.46
N GLY A 793 -14.71 37.88 -25.62
CA GLY A 793 -14.65 37.20 -26.91
C GLY A 793 -15.34 38.01 -28.00
N PRO A 794 -15.95 37.36 -29.01
CA PRO A 794 -16.64 38.09 -30.08
C PRO A 794 -17.82 38.94 -29.59
N ASN A 795 -18.38 38.59 -28.42
CA ASN A 795 -19.53 39.27 -27.85
C ASN A 795 -19.15 40.41 -26.90
N ASP A 796 -17.87 40.54 -26.57
CA ASP A 796 -17.29 41.57 -25.72
C ASP A 796 -15.79 41.66 -26.07
N CYS A 797 -15.52 42.62 -26.95
CA CYS A 797 -14.20 42.83 -27.54
C CYS A 797 -13.26 43.62 -26.63
N ILE A 798 -13.78 44.29 -25.57
CA ILE A 798 -13.00 45.00 -24.56
C ILE A 798 -13.64 44.76 -23.18
N ASP A 799 -13.36 43.57 -22.65
CA ASP A 799 -13.80 43.01 -21.35
C ASP A 799 -13.29 43.77 -20.09
N THR A 800 -12.90 45.02 -20.24
CA THR A 800 -12.55 45.91 -19.12
C THR A 800 -13.37 47.20 -19.15
N ASP A 801 -14.33 47.30 -20.07
CA ASP A 801 -15.17 48.46 -20.33
C ASP A 801 -16.61 48.00 -20.61
N ALA A 802 -17.44 48.02 -19.57
CA ALA A 802 -18.85 47.59 -19.57
C ALA A 802 -19.77 48.37 -20.55
N THR A 803 -19.21 49.29 -21.35
CA THR A 803 -19.90 49.98 -22.44
C THR A 803 -19.63 49.36 -23.81
N ILE A 804 -18.83 48.29 -23.87
CA ILE A 804 -18.33 47.69 -25.11
C ILE A 804 -18.72 46.21 -25.14
N TYR A 805 -19.79 45.90 -25.86
CA TYR A 805 -20.31 44.54 -25.98
C TYR A 805 -21.19 44.45 -27.24
N LEU A 806 -21.43 43.24 -27.73
CA LEU A 806 -22.17 43.03 -28.97
C LEU A 806 -23.58 43.63 -28.92
N GLY A 807 -23.81 44.64 -29.78
CA GLY A 807 -25.08 45.38 -29.85
C GLY A 807 -25.22 46.51 -28.81
N ALA A 808 -24.13 46.96 -28.18
CA ALA A 808 -24.13 48.16 -27.36
C ALA A 808 -24.50 49.42 -28.18
N PRO A 809 -25.04 50.47 -27.54
CA PRO A 809 -25.23 51.75 -28.22
C PRO A 809 -23.89 52.40 -28.57
N GLU A 810 -23.71 52.75 -29.84
CA GLU A 810 -22.55 53.50 -30.31
C GLU A 810 -22.52 54.94 -29.76
N PHE A 811 -21.36 55.35 -29.23
CA PHE A 811 -21.09 56.72 -28.81
C PHE A 811 -20.09 57.38 -29.75
N CYS A 812 -19.99 58.71 -29.75
CA CYS A 812 -19.00 59.41 -30.58
C CYS A 812 -17.69 59.59 -29.80
N ASP A 813 -17.03 58.48 -29.47
CA ASP A 813 -15.80 58.46 -28.67
C ASP A 813 -14.63 57.73 -29.34
N ASN A 814 -14.79 57.33 -30.60
CA ASN A 814 -13.81 56.65 -31.44
C ASN A 814 -13.46 55.25 -30.88
N LYS A 815 -14.43 54.59 -30.27
CA LYS A 815 -14.41 53.17 -29.93
C LYS A 815 -15.43 52.42 -30.80
N ASP A 816 -15.20 51.13 -30.97
CA ASP A 816 -16.16 50.18 -31.52
C ASP A 816 -16.91 49.62 -30.31
N ASN A 817 -18.03 50.24 -29.95
CA ASN A 817 -18.77 49.89 -28.73
C ASN A 817 -19.57 48.60 -28.95
N ASP A 818 -20.08 48.38 -30.15
CA ASP A 818 -20.94 47.23 -30.45
C ASP A 818 -20.20 46.00 -31.02
N CYS A 819 -18.87 46.07 -31.09
CA CYS A 819 -17.95 45.00 -31.50
C CYS A 819 -18.21 44.45 -32.91
N ASP A 820 -18.79 45.25 -33.82
CA ASP A 820 -19.08 44.85 -35.20
C ASP A 820 -17.91 45.08 -36.18
N GLY A 821 -16.83 45.71 -35.71
CA GLY A 821 -15.63 46.05 -36.46
C GLY A 821 -15.68 47.43 -37.12
N MET A 822 -16.74 48.21 -36.92
CA MET A 822 -16.90 49.59 -37.34
C MET A 822 -16.84 50.54 -36.14
N VAL A 823 -16.32 51.75 -36.33
CA VAL A 823 -16.16 52.73 -35.24
C VAL A 823 -17.16 53.87 -35.43
N ASP A 824 -17.96 54.15 -34.40
CA ASP A 824 -18.96 55.22 -34.31
C ASP A 824 -20.02 55.21 -35.45
N ASP A 825 -20.34 54.07 -36.06
CA ASP A 825 -21.16 54.00 -37.29
C ASP A 825 -22.67 54.17 -36.99
N GLY A 826 -23.12 53.68 -35.84
CA GLY A 826 -24.45 53.87 -35.25
C GLY A 826 -24.58 55.09 -34.33
N ALA A 827 -23.50 55.83 -34.08
CA ALA A 827 -23.48 56.93 -33.11
C ALA A 827 -24.41 58.09 -33.53
N PRO A 828 -25.09 58.77 -32.58
CA PRO A 828 -25.93 59.92 -32.87
C PRO A 828 -25.15 61.02 -33.60
N VAL A 829 -25.68 61.45 -34.75
CA VAL A 829 -25.02 62.47 -35.57
C VAL A 829 -25.48 63.87 -35.14
N PHE A 830 -24.54 64.75 -34.81
CA PHE A 830 -24.83 66.11 -34.37
C PHE A 830 -24.48 67.13 -35.47
N THR A 831 -25.26 68.20 -35.57
CA THR A 831 -24.95 69.32 -36.48
C THR A 831 -24.17 70.40 -35.73
N ASN A 832 -22.95 70.68 -36.17
CA ASN A 832 -22.11 71.74 -35.62
C ASN A 832 -21.90 72.83 -36.68
N VAL A 833 -22.39 74.04 -36.40
CA VAL A 833 -22.41 75.16 -37.34
C VAL A 833 -21.25 76.09 -37.02
N TRP A 834 -20.53 76.53 -38.05
CA TRP A 834 -19.56 77.60 -37.91
C TRP A 834 -20.27 78.92 -37.58
N ILE A 835 -19.99 79.48 -36.40
CA ILE A 835 -20.53 80.75 -35.89
C ILE A 835 -19.45 81.83 -35.72
N GLY A 836 -18.18 81.47 -35.90
CA GLY A 836 -17.07 82.42 -35.86
C GLY A 836 -16.97 83.31 -37.10
N GLY A 837 -16.11 84.33 -37.05
CA GLY A 837 -15.68 85.06 -38.24
C GLY A 837 -14.79 84.22 -39.16
N SER A 838 -14.22 84.81 -40.21
CA SER A 838 -13.17 84.14 -41.01
C SER A 838 -11.98 83.78 -40.11
N GLY A 839 -11.51 82.54 -40.14
CA GLY A 839 -10.52 82.07 -39.16
C GLY A 839 -10.12 80.60 -39.26
N ASN A 840 -9.39 80.13 -38.25
CA ASN A 840 -8.83 78.77 -38.18
C ASN A 840 -9.82 77.77 -37.58
N TRP A 841 -9.98 76.61 -38.22
CA TRP A 841 -10.88 75.52 -37.86
C TRP A 841 -10.74 75.05 -36.40
N ASN A 842 -9.54 75.16 -35.83
CA ASN A 842 -9.17 74.64 -34.51
C ASN A 842 -9.61 75.51 -33.31
N ILE A 843 -10.45 76.52 -33.51
CA ILE A 843 -10.96 77.38 -32.44
C ILE A 843 -12.36 76.88 -32.03
N SER A 844 -12.44 76.21 -30.88
CA SER A 844 -13.70 75.61 -30.37
C SER A 844 -14.84 76.62 -30.18
N SER A 845 -14.53 77.87 -29.82
CA SER A 845 -15.53 78.94 -29.68
C SER A 845 -16.16 79.41 -31.00
N ASN A 846 -15.59 79.02 -32.15
CA ASN A 846 -16.17 79.35 -33.47
C ASN A 846 -17.25 78.36 -33.92
N TRP A 847 -17.58 77.39 -33.06
CA TRP A 847 -18.52 76.30 -33.35
C TRP A 847 -19.77 76.42 -32.47
N SER A 848 -20.94 76.18 -33.03
CA SER A 848 -22.23 76.33 -32.34
C SER A 848 -22.37 75.43 -31.12
N LEU A 849 -21.67 74.30 -31.09
CA LEU A 849 -21.65 73.38 -29.95
C LEU A 849 -20.52 73.68 -28.96
N GLY A 850 -19.65 74.67 -29.24
CA GLY A 850 -18.55 75.06 -28.36
C GLY A 850 -17.35 74.10 -28.32
N PHE A 851 -17.34 73.09 -29.19
CA PHE A 851 -16.24 72.14 -29.38
C PHE A 851 -15.95 71.91 -30.88
N LEU A 852 -14.75 71.40 -31.18
CA LEU A 852 -14.34 71.11 -32.55
C LEU A 852 -15.17 69.95 -33.14
N PRO A 853 -15.50 69.95 -34.44
CA PRO A 853 -16.13 68.82 -35.09
C PRO A 853 -15.33 67.53 -34.89
N ALA A 854 -16.05 66.43 -34.63
CA ALA A 854 -15.54 65.06 -34.54
C ALA A 854 -16.18 64.16 -35.62
N LYS A 855 -15.69 62.93 -35.77
CA LYS A 855 -16.11 61.99 -36.84
C LYS A 855 -17.62 61.82 -37.00
N CYS A 856 -18.42 61.97 -35.94
CA CYS A 856 -19.89 61.89 -35.98
C CYS A 856 -20.58 63.26 -36.09
N THR A 857 -19.88 64.30 -36.56
CA THR A 857 -20.42 65.66 -36.68
C THR A 857 -20.72 66.02 -38.15
N HIS A 858 -21.94 66.48 -38.43
CA HIS A 858 -22.27 67.22 -39.65
C HIS A 858 -21.87 68.68 -39.49
N VAL A 859 -20.91 69.12 -40.29
CA VAL A 859 -20.43 70.49 -40.27
C VAL A 859 -21.21 71.34 -41.27
N ILE A 860 -21.70 72.50 -40.83
CA ILE A 860 -22.29 73.52 -41.72
C ILE A 860 -21.47 74.79 -41.66
N ILE A 861 -21.06 75.29 -42.82
CA ILE A 861 -20.35 76.58 -42.97
C ILE A 861 -21.27 77.55 -43.71
N ASN A 862 -21.54 78.69 -43.06
CA ASN A 862 -22.48 79.70 -43.54
C ASN A 862 -21.86 80.67 -44.55
N THR A 863 -22.73 81.38 -45.26
CA THR A 863 -22.33 82.38 -46.24
C THR A 863 -21.70 83.59 -45.54
N ASN A 864 -20.60 84.12 -46.08
CA ASN A 864 -19.77 85.24 -45.56
C ASN A 864 -18.59 84.89 -44.63
N VAL A 865 -18.06 83.67 -44.65
CA VAL A 865 -16.81 83.33 -43.94
C VAL A 865 -15.82 82.57 -44.81
N THR A 866 -14.53 82.80 -44.55
CA THR A 866 -13.43 81.96 -45.03
C THR A 866 -12.91 81.14 -43.86
N VAL A 867 -13.11 79.83 -43.91
CA VAL A 867 -12.64 78.89 -42.86
C VAL A 867 -11.39 78.19 -43.34
N THR A 868 -10.34 78.23 -42.53
CA THR A 868 -9.03 77.64 -42.84
C THR A 868 -8.85 76.33 -42.08
N VAL A 869 -8.69 75.21 -42.78
CA VAL A 869 -8.52 73.87 -42.18
C VAL A 869 -7.08 73.39 -42.34
N PRO A 870 -6.36 73.10 -41.25
CA PRO A 870 -5.06 72.43 -41.33
C PRO A 870 -5.20 70.97 -41.80
N ALA A 871 -4.20 70.45 -42.51
CA ALA A 871 -4.24 69.13 -43.15
C ALA A 871 -4.59 67.96 -42.20
N HIS A 872 -4.15 67.99 -40.94
CA HIS A 872 -4.42 66.93 -39.96
C HIS A 872 -5.84 66.92 -39.40
N TYR A 873 -6.65 67.96 -39.65
CA TYR A 873 -8.06 68.01 -39.23
C TYR A 873 -9.05 67.60 -40.35
N ARG A 874 -8.56 67.08 -41.49
CA ARG A 874 -9.40 66.72 -42.65
C ARG A 874 -10.38 65.57 -42.40
N ALA A 875 -10.14 64.71 -41.41
CA ALA A 875 -10.89 63.47 -41.17
C ALA A 875 -11.84 63.53 -39.94
N LEU A 876 -12.20 64.73 -39.48
CA LEU A 876 -12.90 64.92 -38.20
C LEU A 876 -14.36 65.36 -38.35
N ALA A 877 -15.00 65.11 -39.48
CA ALA A 877 -16.42 65.39 -39.64
C ALA A 877 -17.05 64.33 -40.54
N LYS A 878 -18.26 63.86 -40.19
CA LYS A 878 -19.02 62.89 -40.97
C LYS A 878 -19.34 63.43 -42.36
N SER A 879 -19.65 64.72 -42.44
CA SER A 879 -19.76 65.46 -43.69
C SER A 879 -19.56 66.96 -43.46
N VAL A 880 -19.20 67.67 -44.52
CA VAL A 880 -19.08 69.14 -44.52
C VAL A 880 -19.98 69.72 -45.60
N ASN A 881 -20.93 70.57 -45.20
CA ASN A 881 -21.80 71.31 -46.11
C ASN A 881 -21.42 72.79 -46.11
N VAL A 882 -21.05 73.30 -47.29
CA VAL A 882 -20.64 74.68 -47.50
C VAL A 882 -21.75 75.40 -48.26
N ILE A 883 -22.43 76.35 -47.61
CA ILE A 883 -23.57 77.05 -48.20
C ILE A 883 -23.07 78.16 -49.14
N ASN A 884 -23.81 78.38 -50.23
CA ASN A 884 -23.46 79.18 -51.40
C ASN A 884 -22.89 80.58 -51.07
N GLY A 885 -21.58 80.79 -51.23
CA GLY A 885 -20.88 82.06 -50.95
C GLY A 885 -19.85 82.00 -49.80
N ALA A 886 -19.73 80.87 -49.11
CA ALA A 886 -18.66 80.61 -48.15
C ALA A 886 -17.42 79.98 -48.83
N ASN A 887 -16.23 80.23 -48.29
CA ASN A 887 -14.98 79.61 -48.78
C ASN A 887 -14.35 78.71 -47.72
N LEU A 888 -14.16 77.44 -48.06
CA LEU A 888 -13.36 76.50 -47.26
C LEU A 888 -11.97 76.40 -47.86
N VAL A 889 -10.96 76.90 -47.15
CA VAL A 889 -9.55 76.88 -47.59
C VAL A 889 -8.81 75.81 -46.79
N VAL A 890 -8.36 74.76 -47.46
CA VAL A 890 -7.51 73.74 -46.80
C VAL A 890 -6.05 74.08 -47.03
N ILE A 891 -5.29 74.31 -45.96
CA ILE A 891 -3.85 74.54 -46.04
C ILE A 891 -3.14 73.19 -45.96
N THR A 892 -2.64 72.71 -47.09
CA THR A 892 -1.77 71.53 -47.17
C THR A 892 -0.32 71.95 -46.88
N GLY A 893 0.09 71.81 -45.63
CA GLY A 893 1.44 72.13 -45.15
C GLY A 893 2.07 71.01 -44.31
N GLY A 894 1.73 69.76 -44.57
CA GLY A 894 2.25 68.59 -43.86
C GLY A 894 1.96 67.31 -44.65
N ILE A 895 2.86 66.33 -44.55
CA ILE A 895 2.93 65.09 -45.33
C ILE A 895 1.54 64.45 -45.45
N LEU A 896 1.14 64.21 -46.70
CA LEU A 896 -0.01 63.38 -47.06
C LEU A 896 0.28 61.96 -46.59
N ASP A 897 -0.42 61.50 -45.56
CA ASP A 897 -0.67 60.07 -45.42
C ASP A 897 -2.02 59.79 -46.09
N SER A 898 -1.98 58.86 -47.04
CA SER A 898 -3.12 58.44 -47.82
C SER A 898 -3.96 57.47 -46.98
N ASN A 899 -5.10 57.96 -46.50
CA ASN A 899 -6.39 57.25 -46.49
C ASN A 899 -7.50 58.27 -46.27
#